data_AF-A0ABC9PAY0-F1
#
_entry.id   AF-A0ABC9PAY0-F1
#
_cell.length_a   1.000
_cell.length_b   1.000
_cell.length_c   1.000
_cell.angle_alpha   90.00
_cell.angle_beta   90.00
_cell.angle_gamma   90.00
#
_symmetry.space_group_name_H-M   'P 1'
#
loop_
_entity.id
_entity.type
_entity.pdbx_description
1 polymer ?
#
loop_
_entity_poly.entity_id
_entity_poly.type
_entity_poly.pdbx_seq_one_letter_code
_entity_poly.pdbx_strand_id
1 'polypeptide(L)'
;MKKNYIEHEVKVKFMDSILNNDRDYQWFLEYLENNFDNDDIDSWENFENKYVSFSKIFDYFSKIQKIENEELKTNIVLLKDIILISRFNLDLITWSQVSIKVQSNFGKIIAVALYITKLMSLKNQLNDEINFGIFSIKNFWQAYNLDEVIERKELIYDYLESISIKNFDLVKDIISSNLNHEDMICSMQFLSVLKSLAFNTTTFSYKYYKFEYQVRTWQERIILDFVSRPLDVLLKDEDFNSRFSIEQLQKLIEYFHGNGVVRFIIETIIYERFNLLPSSMVVENHIQLLLYNVSLKSDFELFNSSSVLFLSKLFKERDFKNVSISNYLHRNFIQAIQKIEEPKQIEKLKKLEFPTSVYQNEKLKEYSVSIYKSISNVHSTADLIYYFDNVALVKYLDDEYFYLICKKFREIVIEKKEKQSLETANMFLMYMKFLYFISNNRGEELNKNLLINEIISIQNLWENTYYEQELNNMQEFTYQQEISNTEIDKFNDFLTKHPFAIANQCISVTEQKTIQIMETASENALVYFMNKIIIDPIFPKESSTIELERHDVDQLLEKQVKSIIDNKSYKFLNTLKPSNYILALHENYIQNVTFLATIFNRTEDVYLYLNSCSRFNLIDYNKDIKLAHVTQLFPLLEEKIRELARLSGYNPFKMKKTEFMNYRDPSSILREIITEVFSLTDSFENIPDLLFVYHFMYNSNSLNIRNECIHGRDFLSNGRLILAFKITLFSILMIDSRIKLIKENSK
;
A
#
# COMPACT_ATOMS: atom_id res chain seq x y z
N MET A 1 -15.88 -32.22 -2.38
CA MET A 1 -15.64 -31.58 -1.06
C MET A 1 -16.19 -30.17 -1.14
N LYS A 2 -17.04 -29.74 -0.19
CA LYS A 2 -17.56 -28.37 -0.16
C LYS A 2 -16.41 -27.39 0.13
N LYS A 3 -16.40 -26.23 -0.53
CA LYS A 3 -15.33 -25.23 -0.44
C LYS A 3 -15.54 -24.30 0.76
N ASN A 4 -16.79 -23.97 1.10
CA ASN A 4 -17.15 -23.02 2.18
C ASN A 4 -16.51 -21.62 2.04
N TYR A 5 -16.18 -21.22 0.81
CA TYR A 5 -15.79 -19.86 0.43
C TYR A 5 -16.29 -19.54 -0.99
N ILE A 6 -16.40 -18.25 -1.31
CA ILE A 6 -16.81 -17.77 -2.64
C ILE A 6 -15.56 -17.39 -3.44
N GLU A 7 -15.47 -17.90 -4.68
CA GLU A 7 -14.38 -17.62 -5.63
C GLU A 7 -14.38 -16.17 -6.13
N HIS A 8 -13.24 -15.69 -6.61
CA HIS A 8 -13.08 -14.30 -7.07
C HIS A 8 -14.03 -13.95 -8.21
N GLU A 9 -14.06 -14.75 -9.26
CA GLU A 9 -14.92 -14.55 -10.44
C GLU A 9 -16.40 -14.44 -10.06
N VAL A 10 -16.82 -15.23 -9.06
CA VAL A 10 -18.20 -15.22 -8.53
C VAL A 10 -18.50 -13.94 -7.77
N LYS A 11 -17.54 -13.42 -6.98
CA LYS A 11 -17.66 -12.12 -6.32
C LYS A 11 -17.71 -10.97 -7.32
N VAL A 12 -16.87 -11.03 -8.37
CA VAL A 12 -16.87 -10.03 -9.46
C VAL A 12 -18.22 -10.01 -10.15
N LYS A 13 -18.69 -11.19 -10.60
CA LYS A 13 -20.02 -11.32 -11.22
C LYS A 13 -21.13 -10.81 -10.31
N PHE A 14 -21.10 -11.17 -9.03
CA PHE A 14 -22.09 -10.70 -8.06
C PHE A 14 -22.10 -9.16 -7.96
N MET A 15 -20.94 -8.54 -7.77
CA MET A 15 -20.84 -7.09 -7.62
C MET A 15 -21.19 -6.34 -8.92
N ASP A 16 -20.76 -6.84 -10.08
CA ASP A 16 -21.14 -6.28 -11.38
C ASP A 16 -22.66 -6.37 -11.58
N SER A 17 -23.29 -7.49 -11.22
CA SER A 17 -24.76 -7.63 -11.29
C SER A 17 -25.48 -6.66 -10.36
N ILE A 18 -24.99 -6.44 -9.14
CA ILE A 18 -25.54 -5.43 -8.21
C ILE A 18 -25.43 -4.02 -8.82
N LEU A 19 -24.28 -3.67 -9.39
CA LEU A 19 -24.05 -2.33 -9.97
C LEU A 19 -24.85 -2.11 -11.27
N ASN A 20 -25.08 -3.17 -12.05
CA ASN A 20 -25.91 -3.14 -13.25
C ASN A 20 -27.41 -3.23 -12.95
N ASN A 21 -27.79 -3.40 -11.67
CA ASN A 21 -29.17 -3.56 -11.23
C ASN A 21 -29.87 -4.77 -11.89
N ASP A 22 -29.13 -5.87 -12.06
CA ASP A 22 -29.65 -7.14 -12.53
C ASP A 22 -30.71 -7.68 -11.54
N ARG A 23 -31.66 -8.48 -12.04
CA ARG A 23 -32.77 -9.07 -11.24
C ARG A 23 -32.85 -10.59 -11.38
N ASP A 24 -31.71 -11.23 -11.60
CA ASP A 24 -31.64 -12.68 -11.55
C ASP A 24 -30.42 -13.08 -10.73
N TYR A 25 -30.66 -13.44 -9.47
CA TYR A 25 -29.66 -13.93 -8.53
C TYR A 25 -29.84 -15.42 -8.21
N GLN A 26 -30.68 -16.15 -8.95
CA GLN A 26 -30.88 -17.58 -8.74
C GLN A 26 -29.57 -18.35 -8.95
N TRP A 27 -28.74 -17.92 -9.90
CA TRP A 27 -27.40 -18.48 -10.13
C TRP A 27 -26.49 -18.40 -8.89
N PHE A 28 -26.62 -17.34 -8.08
CA PHE A 28 -25.79 -17.17 -6.87
C PHE A 28 -26.26 -18.12 -5.78
N LEU A 29 -27.57 -18.33 -5.66
CA LEU A 29 -28.15 -19.31 -4.77
C LEU A 29 -27.69 -20.73 -5.14
N GLU A 30 -27.82 -21.12 -6.41
CA GLU A 30 -27.36 -22.41 -6.92
C GLU A 30 -25.85 -22.63 -6.68
N TYR A 31 -25.04 -21.57 -6.79
CA TYR A 31 -23.62 -21.65 -6.45
C TYR A 31 -23.41 -22.01 -4.97
N LEU A 32 -24.14 -21.38 -4.05
CA LEU A 32 -24.05 -21.67 -2.61
C LEU A 32 -24.53 -23.09 -2.29
N GLU A 33 -25.63 -23.55 -2.89
CA GLU A 33 -26.13 -24.91 -2.73
C GLU A 33 -25.07 -25.94 -3.11
N ASN A 34 -24.31 -25.70 -4.18
CA ASN A 34 -23.29 -26.60 -4.69
C ASN A 34 -21.95 -26.53 -3.93
N ASN A 35 -21.56 -25.36 -3.41
CA ASN A 35 -20.21 -25.13 -2.87
C ASN A 35 -20.12 -24.99 -1.34
N PHE A 36 -21.23 -24.80 -0.63
CA PHE A 36 -21.26 -24.68 0.84
C PHE A 36 -21.83 -25.92 1.53
N ASP A 37 -21.33 -26.18 2.74
CA ASP A 37 -21.96 -27.05 3.72
C ASP A 37 -23.17 -26.34 4.33
N ASN A 38 -24.35 -26.83 3.97
CA ASN A 38 -25.62 -26.23 4.36
C ASN A 38 -26.35 -27.03 5.46
N ASP A 39 -25.66 -27.96 6.13
CA ASP A 39 -26.22 -28.68 7.26
C ASP A 39 -26.50 -27.73 8.44
N ASP A 40 -27.45 -28.06 9.31
CA ASP A 40 -27.73 -27.24 10.50
C ASP A 40 -26.67 -27.49 11.60
N ILE A 41 -26.68 -26.63 12.62
CA ILE A 41 -25.78 -26.70 13.77
C ILE A 41 -26.36 -27.57 14.89
N ASP A 42 -25.47 -28.22 15.65
CA ASP A 42 -25.83 -29.06 16.81
C ASP A 42 -25.26 -28.55 18.14
N SER A 43 -24.42 -27.52 18.12
CA SER A 43 -23.73 -26.94 19.28
C SER A 43 -23.38 -25.47 19.06
N TRP A 44 -23.13 -24.74 20.14
CA TRP A 44 -22.69 -23.34 20.07
C TRP A 44 -21.33 -23.17 19.35
N GLU A 45 -20.38 -24.09 19.55
CA GLU A 45 -19.09 -24.06 18.84
C GLU A 45 -19.25 -24.25 17.33
N ASN A 46 -20.19 -25.12 16.92
CA ASN A 46 -20.54 -25.30 15.51
C ASN A 46 -21.16 -24.02 14.91
N PHE A 47 -22.00 -23.30 15.68
CA PHE A 47 -22.50 -21.98 15.30
C PHE A 47 -21.37 -20.98 15.02
N GLU A 48 -20.44 -20.82 15.97
CA GLU A 48 -19.34 -19.86 15.84
C GLU A 48 -18.48 -20.15 14.60
N ASN A 49 -18.15 -21.41 14.34
CA ASN A 49 -17.40 -21.83 13.16
C ASN A 49 -18.17 -21.58 11.86
N LYS A 50 -19.47 -21.91 11.81
CA LYS A 50 -20.30 -21.74 10.62
C LYS A 50 -20.60 -20.26 10.33
N TYR A 51 -20.72 -19.42 11.36
CA TYR A 51 -20.93 -17.98 11.21
C TYR A 51 -19.79 -17.28 10.45
N VAL A 52 -18.54 -17.74 10.61
CA VAL A 52 -17.39 -17.19 9.86
C VAL A 52 -17.59 -17.32 8.35
N SER A 53 -18.12 -18.45 7.88
CA SER A 53 -18.36 -18.68 6.45
C SER A 53 -19.65 -18.03 5.94
N PHE A 54 -20.68 -17.91 6.78
CA PHE A 54 -22.01 -17.46 6.37
C PHE A 54 -22.32 -15.98 6.64
N SER A 55 -21.54 -15.28 7.46
CA SER A 55 -21.70 -13.83 7.70
C SER A 55 -21.71 -13.03 6.39
N LYS A 56 -20.72 -13.28 5.51
CA LYS A 56 -20.67 -12.63 4.19
C LYS A 56 -21.82 -13.02 3.27
N ILE A 57 -22.34 -14.24 3.39
CA ILE A 57 -23.49 -14.69 2.61
C ILE A 57 -24.75 -13.92 3.01
N PHE A 58 -24.94 -13.71 4.31
CA PHE A 58 -26.01 -12.87 4.83
C PHE A 58 -25.93 -11.43 4.30
N ASP A 59 -24.73 -10.85 4.23
CA ASP A 59 -24.52 -9.51 3.64
C ASP A 59 -24.86 -9.48 2.15
N TYR A 60 -24.45 -10.51 1.39
CA TYR A 60 -24.78 -10.61 -0.03
C TYR A 60 -26.27 -10.73 -0.27
N PHE A 61 -26.99 -11.55 0.50
CA PHE A 61 -28.45 -11.60 0.40
C PHE A 61 -29.09 -10.28 0.82
N SER A 62 -28.57 -9.58 1.83
CA SER A 62 -29.05 -8.23 2.18
C SER A 62 -28.87 -7.24 1.03
N LYS A 63 -27.81 -7.37 0.20
CA LYS A 63 -27.64 -6.56 -1.01
C LYS A 63 -28.61 -6.96 -2.13
N ILE A 64 -28.79 -8.27 -2.37
CA ILE A 64 -29.74 -8.79 -3.36
C ILE A 64 -31.15 -8.28 -3.06
N GLN A 65 -31.61 -8.38 -1.81
CA GLN A 65 -32.98 -8.02 -1.41
C GLN A 65 -33.28 -6.51 -1.55
N LYS A 66 -32.27 -5.65 -1.76
CA LYS A 66 -32.50 -4.23 -2.08
C LYS A 66 -32.91 -3.99 -3.55
N ILE A 67 -32.62 -4.95 -4.44
CA ILE A 67 -32.75 -4.82 -5.89
C ILE A 67 -33.75 -5.83 -6.45
N GLU A 68 -33.66 -7.07 -5.98
CA GLU A 68 -34.49 -8.20 -6.38
C GLU A 68 -35.88 -8.11 -5.74
N ASN A 69 -36.91 -8.22 -6.57
CA ASN A 69 -38.30 -8.25 -6.10
C ASN A 69 -38.89 -9.66 -6.14
N GLU A 70 -38.27 -10.60 -6.87
CA GLU A 70 -38.74 -11.97 -6.99
C GLU A 70 -38.24 -12.86 -5.83
N GLU A 71 -39.05 -13.87 -5.50
CA GLU A 71 -38.71 -14.81 -4.43
C GLU A 71 -37.70 -15.86 -4.94
N LEU A 72 -36.49 -15.81 -4.37
CA LEU A 72 -35.44 -16.81 -4.59
C LEU A 72 -35.89 -18.20 -4.13
N LYS A 73 -35.77 -19.20 -4.99
CA LYS A 73 -36.29 -20.56 -4.73
C LYS A 73 -35.15 -21.51 -4.38
N THR A 74 -35.15 -22.02 -3.17
CA THR A 74 -34.24 -23.08 -2.70
C THR A 74 -35.04 -24.12 -1.91
N ASN A 75 -34.54 -25.34 -1.79
CA ASN A 75 -35.07 -26.34 -0.84
C ASN A 75 -34.21 -26.46 0.43
N ILE A 76 -33.07 -25.78 0.50
CA ILE A 76 -32.16 -25.80 1.63
C ILE A 76 -32.68 -24.88 2.74
N VAL A 77 -33.06 -25.48 3.88
CA VAL A 77 -33.65 -24.78 5.02
C VAL A 77 -32.77 -23.62 5.52
N LEU A 78 -31.48 -23.87 5.69
CA LEU A 78 -30.52 -22.85 6.13
C LEU A 78 -30.50 -21.62 5.22
N LEU A 79 -30.46 -21.82 3.89
CA LEU A 79 -30.43 -20.72 2.93
C LEU A 79 -31.78 -19.98 2.89
N LYS A 80 -32.92 -20.67 3.03
CA LYS A 80 -34.23 -20.04 3.20
C LYS A 80 -34.24 -19.10 4.40
N ASP A 81 -33.73 -19.57 5.52
CA ASP A 81 -33.67 -18.78 6.74
C ASP A 81 -32.79 -17.55 6.56
N ILE A 82 -31.61 -17.67 5.95
CA ILE A 82 -30.72 -16.53 5.69
C ILE A 82 -31.38 -15.49 4.77
N ILE A 83 -32.06 -15.93 3.71
CA ILE A 83 -32.83 -15.03 2.81
C ILE A 83 -33.96 -14.33 3.56
N LEU A 84 -34.67 -15.07 4.42
CA LEU A 84 -35.74 -14.49 5.23
C LEU A 84 -35.20 -13.45 6.22
N ILE A 85 -34.11 -13.77 6.91
CA ILE A 85 -33.46 -12.89 7.89
C ILE A 85 -32.87 -11.66 7.20
N SER A 86 -32.35 -11.77 5.96
CA SER A 86 -31.87 -10.58 5.22
C SER A 86 -33.02 -9.64 4.84
N ARG A 87 -34.21 -10.14 4.52
CA ARG A 87 -35.42 -9.31 4.36
C ARG A 87 -35.81 -8.62 5.65
N PHE A 88 -35.67 -9.31 6.79
CA PHE A 88 -35.89 -8.71 8.10
C PHE A 88 -34.87 -7.61 8.40
N ASN A 89 -33.61 -7.81 8.03
CA ASN A 89 -32.55 -6.80 8.16
C ASN A 89 -32.92 -5.49 7.45
N LEU A 90 -33.56 -5.58 6.28
CA LEU A 90 -34.02 -4.43 5.49
C LEU A 90 -35.41 -3.89 5.88
N ASP A 91 -36.01 -4.36 6.99
CA ASP A 91 -37.36 -3.96 7.44
C ASP A 91 -38.48 -4.29 6.44
N LEU A 92 -38.24 -5.21 5.51
CA LEU A 92 -39.24 -5.65 4.52
C LEU A 92 -40.29 -6.60 5.13
N ILE A 93 -39.97 -7.20 6.27
CA ILE A 93 -40.84 -8.05 7.07
C ILE A 93 -40.64 -7.74 8.55
N THR A 94 -41.60 -8.11 9.37
CA THR A 94 -41.58 -7.87 10.83
C THR A 94 -41.04 -9.07 11.59
N TRP A 95 -40.63 -8.84 12.85
CA TRP A 95 -40.22 -9.92 13.75
C TRP A 95 -41.25 -11.05 13.84
N SER A 96 -42.54 -10.72 13.93
CA SER A 96 -43.63 -11.72 14.00
C SER A 96 -43.69 -12.65 12.80
N GLN A 97 -43.26 -12.19 11.62
CA GLN A 97 -43.23 -13.00 10.40
C GLN A 97 -41.98 -13.88 10.32
N VAL A 98 -40.86 -13.39 10.87
CA VAL A 98 -39.57 -14.09 10.87
C VAL A 98 -39.57 -15.20 11.92
N SER A 99 -39.95 -14.87 13.15
CA SER A 99 -39.86 -15.78 14.29
C SER A 99 -40.68 -17.06 14.13
N ILE A 100 -41.75 -17.04 13.33
CA ILE A 100 -42.58 -18.21 13.05
C ILE A 100 -42.02 -19.05 11.89
N LYS A 101 -41.31 -18.42 10.94
CA LYS A 101 -40.90 -19.05 9.68
C LYS A 101 -39.48 -19.60 9.68
N VAL A 102 -38.59 -19.05 10.52
CA VAL A 102 -37.20 -19.53 10.65
C VAL A 102 -37.19 -20.92 11.30
N GLN A 103 -36.50 -21.88 10.69
CA GLN A 103 -36.56 -23.30 11.12
C GLN A 103 -35.24 -23.82 11.70
N SER A 104 -34.11 -23.55 11.03
CA SER A 104 -32.79 -24.02 11.43
C SER A 104 -32.34 -23.38 12.74
N ASN A 105 -31.60 -24.12 13.56
CA ASN A 105 -30.99 -23.58 14.78
C ASN A 105 -30.02 -22.44 14.47
N PHE A 106 -29.26 -22.55 13.38
CA PHE A 106 -28.38 -21.46 12.93
C PHE A 106 -29.19 -20.21 12.61
N GLY A 107 -30.23 -20.34 11.78
CA GLY A 107 -31.12 -19.23 11.43
C GLY A 107 -31.78 -18.60 12.64
N LYS A 108 -32.25 -19.40 13.61
CA LYS A 108 -32.88 -18.90 14.84
C LYS A 108 -31.93 -18.00 15.63
N ILE A 109 -30.67 -18.42 15.82
CA ILE A 109 -29.67 -17.62 16.54
C ILE A 109 -29.41 -16.29 15.82
N ILE A 110 -29.22 -16.31 14.49
CA ILE A 110 -29.01 -15.08 13.72
C ILE A 110 -30.24 -14.15 13.81
N ALA A 111 -31.45 -14.71 13.70
CA ALA A 111 -32.68 -13.93 13.75
C ALA A 111 -32.84 -13.18 15.08
N VAL A 112 -32.67 -13.87 16.21
CA VAL A 112 -32.77 -13.23 17.53
C VAL A 112 -31.62 -12.26 17.81
N ALA A 113 -30.41 -12.57 17.34
CA ALA A 113 -29.28 -11.65 17.45
C ALA A 113 -29.52 -10.35 16.66
N LEU A 114 -30.02 -10.46 15.43
CA LEU A 114 -30.40 -9.30 14.63
C LEU A 114 -31.57 -8.52 15.26
N TYR A 115 -32.58 -9.20 15.80
CA TYR A 115 -33.69 -8.54 16.48
C TYR A 115 -33.23 -7.74 17.70
N ILE A 116 -32.40 -8.33 18.56
CA ILE A 116 -31.83 -7.62 19.72
C ILE A 116 -30.97 -6.44 19.24
N THR A 117 -30.13 -6.65 18.23
CA THR A 117 -29.30 -5.58 17.65
C THR A 117 -30.17 -4.41 17.17
N LYS A 118 -31.26 -4.68 16.43
CA LYS A 118 -32.19 -3.64 15.96
C LYS A 118 -32.83 -2.86 17.10
N LEU A 119 -33.27 -3.54 18.16
CA LEU A 119 -33.82 -2.88 19.35
C LEU A 119 -32.78 -2.01 20.04
N MET A 120 -31.53 -2.47 20.14
CA MET A 120 -30.43 -1.68 20.69
C MET A 120 -30.10 -0.46 19.81
N SER A 121 -30.12 -0.60 18.49
CA SER A 121 -29.79 0.49 17.55
C SER A 121 -30.68 1.71 17.72
N LEU A 122 -31.93 1.53 18.20
CA LEU A 122 -32.87 2.63 18.47
C LEU A 122 -32.31 3.69 19.44
N LYS A 123 -31.40 3.29 20.35
CA LYS A 123 -30.84 4.18 21.38
C LYS A 123 -29.31 4.25 21.41
N ASN A 124 -28.58 3.46 20.62
CA ASN A 124 -27.12 3.29 20.75
C ASN A 124 -26.26 3.67 19.54
N GLN A 125 -26.82 4.24 18.45
CA GLN A 125 -26.06 4.59 17.23
C GLN A 125 -25.15 3.43 16.73
N LEU A 126 -25.70 2.23 16.58
CA LEU A 126 -24.95 1.05 16.11
C LEU A 126 -24.92 1.00 14.57
N ASN A 127 -23.81 0.47 14.00
CA ASN A 127 -23.52 0.46 12.57
C ASN A 127 -24.18 -0.70 11.79
N ASP A 128 -25.48 -0.97 11.99
CA ASP A 128 -26.28 -2.02 11.29
C ASP A 128 -25.72 -3.47 11.27
N GLU A 129 -24.55 -3.74 11.86
CA GLU A 129 -23.95 -5.06 12.01
C GLU A 129 -24.52 -5.81 13.22
N ILE A 130 -24.73 -7.12 13.08
CA ILE A 130 -25.27 -7.96 14.15
C ILE A 130 -24.31 -7.98 15.35
N ASN A 131 -24.79 -7.50 16.50
CA ASN A 131 -24.01 -7.42 17.73
C ASN A 131 -24.23 -8.66 18.61
N PHE A 132 -23.26 -9.57 18.60
CA PHE A 132 -23.25 -10.77 19.45
C PHE A 132 -22.75 -10.53 20.89
N GLY A 133 -22.48 -9.29 21.29
CA GLY A 133 -21.96 -8.96 22.62
C GLY A 133 -22.86 -9.47 23.75
N ILE A 134 -24.17 -9.28 23.64
CA ILE A 134 -25.15 -9.73 24.64
C ILE A 134 -25.21 -11.26 24.81
N PHE A 135 -24.76 -12.03 23.81
CA PHE A 135 -24.73 -13.49 23.83
C PHE A 135 -23.48 -14.04 24.54
N SER A 136 -22.45 -13.24 24.69
CA SER A 136 -21.12 -13.71 25.10
C SER A 136 -20.56 -13.01 26.34
N ILE A 137 -21.12 -11.85 26.74
CA ILE A 137 -20.52 -10.96 27.72
C ILE A 137 -21.56 -10.42 28.70
N LYS A 138 -21.27 -10.49 30.01
CA LYS A 138 -22.07 -9.89 31.09
C LYS A 138 -21.73 -8.40 31.31
N ASN A 139 -22.56 -7.71 32.10
CA ASN A 139 -22.54 -6.26 32.32
C ASN A 139 -22.75 -5.43 31.05
N PHE A 140 -23.18 -6.04 29.95
CA PHE A 140 -23.27 -5.41 28.65
C PHE A 140 -24.22 -4.19 28.65
N TRP A 141 -25.22 -4.23 29.55
CA TRP A 141 -26.15 -3.13 29.84
C TRP A 141 -25.50 -1.84 30.36
N GLN A 142 -24.26 -1.91 30.87
CA GLN A 142 -23.51 -0.73 31.29
C GLN A 142 -22.80 -0.05 30.10
N ALA A 143 -22.54 -0.80 29.02
CA ALA A 143 -21.91 -0.29 27.82
C ALA A 143 -22.93 0.20 26.78
N TYR A 144 -24.16 -0.31 26.81
CA TYR A 144 -25.22 -0.01 25.86
C TYR A 144 -26.57 0.16 26.57
N ASN A 145 -27.39 1.10 26.09
CA ASN A 145 -28.78 1.23 26.52
C ASN A 145 -29.59 0.01 26.04
N LEU A 146 -30.15 -0.79 26.97
CA LEU A 146 -30.94 -1.98 26.66
C LEU A 146 -32.44 -1.80 26.91
N ASP A 147 -32.93 -0.58 27.15
CA ASP A 147 -34.32 -0.33 27.59
C ASP A 147 -35.34 -1.00 26.66
N GLU A 148 -35.18 -0.82 25.34
CA GLU A 148 -36.08 -1.39 24.32
C GLU A 148 -36.03 -2.92 24.27
N VAL A 149 -34.85 -3.50 24.54
CA VAL A 149 -34.67 -4.96 24.60
C VAL A 149 -35.37 -5.51 25.83
N ILE A 150 -35.24 -4.83 26.96
CA ILE A 150 -35.83 -5.21 28.25
C ILE A 150 -37.35 -5.16 28.19
N GLU A 151 -37.94 -4.17 27.52
CA GLU A 151 -39.39 -4.10 27.28
C GLU A 151 -39.94 -5.29 26.48
N ARG A 152 -39.08 -6.04 25.78
CA ARG A 152 -39.46 -7.20 24.95
C ARG A 152 -38.85 -8.51 25.47
N LYS A 153 -38.32 -8.53 26.69
CA LYS A 153 -37.56 -9.67 27.24
C LYS A 153 -38.33 -11.00 27.25
N GLU A 154 -39.61 -11.01 27.59
CA GLU A 154 -40.41 -12.24 27.65
C GLU A 154 -40.51 -12.89 26.26
N LEU A 155 -40.74 -12.08 25.23
CA LEU A 155 -40.79 -12.55 23.84
C LEU A 155 -39.42 -13.04 23.35
N ILE A 156 -38.32 -12.46 23.83
CA ILE A 156 -36.97 -12.94 23.55
C ILE A 156 -36.74 -14.29 24.24
N TYR A 157 -37.10 -14.44 25.51
CA TYR A 157 -36.97 -15.69 26.25
C TYR A 157 -37.77 -16.82 25.59
N ASP A 158 -39.04 -16.57 25.25
CA ASP A 158 -39.89 -17.55 24.56
C ASP A 158 -39.25 -18.04 23.25
N TYR A 159 -38.62 -17.13 22.49
CA TYR A 159 -37.94 -17.50 21.25
C TYR A 159 -36.64 -18.27 21.48
N LEU A 160 -35.86 -17.92 22.50
CA LEU A 160 -34.63 -18.65 22.87
C LEU A 160 -34.92 -20.09 23.28
N GLU A 161 -36.08 -20.38 23.87
CA GLU A 161 -36.51 -21.75 24.19
C GLU A 161 -36.73 -22.63 22.95
N SER A 162 -36.96 -22.02 21.78
CA SER A 162 -37.11 -22.77 20.52
C SER A 162 -35.78 -23.29 19.93
N ILE A 163 -34.64 -22.89 20.51
CA ILE A 163 -33.29 -23.26 20.05
C ILE A 163 -32.79 -24.45 20.86
N SER A 164 -32.54 -25.58 20.17
CA SER A 164 -32.12 -26.84 20.80
C SER A 164 -30.77 -27.28 20.26
N ILE A 165 -29.69 -26.77 20.86
CA ILE A 165 -28.31 -27.15 20.58
C ILE A 165 -27.52 -27.36 21.88
N LYS A 166 -26.43 -28.14 21.81
CA LYS A 166 -25.55 -28.38 22.96
C LYS A 166 -24.88 -27.07 23.42
N ASN A 167 -24.74 -26.92 24.74
CA ASN A 167 -24.06 -25.81 25.42
C ASN A 167 -24.73 -24.42 25.25
N PHE A 168 -26.00 -24.34 24.85
CA PHE A 168 -26.69 -23.06 24.68
C PHE A 168 -27.22 -22.44 25.99
N ASP A 169 -27.39 -23.24 27.05
CA ASP A 169 -27.91 -22.76 28.34
C ASP A 169 -27.02 -21.67 28.94
N LEU A 170 -25.70 -21.80 28.81
CA LEU A 170 -24.73 -20.77 29.21
C LEU A 170 -24.97 -19.43 28.51
N VAL A 171 -25.34 -19.46 27.23
CA VAL A 171 -25.64 -18.25 26.43
C VAL A 171 -26.95 -17.61 26.89
N LYS A 172 -27.98 -18.44 27.15
CA LYS A 172 -29.25 -17.95 27.71
C LYS A 172 -29.06 -17.27 29.06
N ASP A 173 -28.23 -17.84 29.94
CA ASP A 173 -27.90 -17.28 31.24
C ASP A 173 -27.22 -15.91 31.11
N ILE A 174 -26.29 -15.75 30.16
CA ILE A 174 -25.62 -14.46 29.91
C ILE A 174 -26.61 -13.41 29.43
N ILE A 175 -27.48 -13.75 28.46
CA ILE A 175 -28.52 -12.85 27.96
C ILE A 175 -29.43 -12.43 29.12
N SER A 176 -29.90 -13.41 29.90
CA SER A 176 -30.79 -13.15 31.03
C SER A 176 -30.16 -12.23 32.09
N SER A 177 -28.89 -12.47 32.42
CA SER A 177 -28.12 -11.63 33.33
C SER A 177 -28.08 -10.16 32.87
N ASN A 178 -27.87 -9.93 31.57
CA ASN A 178 -27.86 -8.58 31.00
C ASN A 178 -29.25 -7.92 31.01
N LEU A 179 -30.30 -8.66 30.65
CA LEU A 179 -31.68 -8.12 30.60
C LEU A 179 -32.27 -7.83 31.98
N ASN A 180 -31.74 -8.46 33.03
CA ASN A 180 -32.13 -8.21 34.42
C ASN A 180 -31.20 -7.22 35.16
N HIS A 181 -30.26 -6.58 34.45
CA HIS A 181 -29.27 -5.66 35.03
C HIS A 181 -28.49 -6.26 36.20
N GLU A 182 -28.11 -7.53 36.09
CA GLU A 182 -27.29 -8.16 37.10
C GLU A 182 -25.85 -7.63 37.00
N ASP A 183 -25.34 -7.13 38.12
CA ASP A 183 -23.95 -6.71 38.25
C ASP A 183 -23.05 -7.93 38.48
N MET A 184 -22.18 -8.20 37.51
CA MET A 184 -21.10 -9.16 37.65
C MET A 184 -19.82 -8.44 38.10
N ILE A 185 -19.28 -8.86 39.24
CA ILE A 185 -17.98 -8.38 39.70
C ILE A 185 -16.82 -8.97 38.88
N CYS A 186 -15.68 -8.28 38.88
CA CYS A 186 -14.48 -8.74 38.20
C CYS A 186 -14.04 -10.14 38.66
N SER A 187 -13.65 -10.98 37.70
CA SER A 187 -13.06 -12.28 37.95
C SER A 187 -11.63 -12.14 38.53
N MET A 188 -11.43 -12.60 39.77
CA MET A 188 -10.08 -12.67 40.37
C MET A 188 -9.15 -13.59 39.57
N GLN A 189 -9.71 -14.62 38.92
CA GLN A 189 -8.97 -15.48 38.00
C GLN A 189 -8.51 -14.68 36.77
N PHE A 190 -9.37 -13.83 36.19
CA PHE A 190 -8.98 -12.93 35.09
C PHE A 190 -7.83 -12.01 35.49
N LEU A 191 -7.89 -11.37 36.65
CA LEU A 191 -6.82 -10.49 37.13
C LEU A 191 -5.49 -11.23 37.35
N SER A 192 -5.55 -12.46 37.87
CA SER A 192 -4.36 -13.30 38.03
C SER A 192 -3.73 -13.62 36.67
N VAL A 193 -4.55 -14.01 35.69
CA VAL A 193 -4.11 -14.31 34.33
C VAL A 193 -3.55 -13.04 33.66
N LEU A 194 -4.25 -11.91 33.76
CA LEU A 194 -3.82 -10.61 33.24
C LEU A 194 -2.47 -10.20 33.80
N LYS A 195 -2.26 -10.34 35.11
CA LYS A 195 -0.96 -10.08 35.72
C LYS A 195 0.14 -10.97 35.13
N SER A 196 -0.12 -12.27 34.97
CA SER A 196 0.90 -13.18 34.46
C SER A 196 1.28 -12.95 32.99
N LEU A 197 0.31 -12.55 32.15
CA LEU A 197 0.47 -12.48 30.70
C LEU A 197 0.68 -11.06 30.16
N ALA A 198 0.05 -10.06 30.77
CA ALA A 198 0.09 -8.68 30.31
C ALA A 198 1.09 -7.82 31.11
N PHE A 199 1.36 -8.08 32.39
CA PHE A 199 2.29 -7.26 33.19
C PHE A 199 3.76 -7.63 32.92
N ASN A 200 4.26 -7.21 31.76
CA ASN A 200 5.66 -7.40 31.35
C ASN A 200 6.13 -6.25 30.46
N THR A 201 7.41 -6.25 30.07
CA THR A 201 7.98 -5.14 29.29
C THR A 201 7.29 -4.93 27.93
N THR A 202 6.65 -5.95 27.37
CA THR A 202 5.92 -5.93 26.08
C THR A 202 4.40 -6.01 26.30
N THR A 203 3.88 -5.25 27.28
CA THR A 203 2.45 -5.20 27.58
C THR A 203 1.63 -4.82 26.35
N PHE A 204 2.06 -3.81 25.59
CA PHE A 204 1.36 -3.28 24.42
C PHE A 204 2.00 -3.75 23.11
N SER A 205 2.22 -5.06 22.97
CA SER A 205 2.63 -5.68 21.71
C SER A 205 1.49 -6.51 21.15
N TYR A 206 1.45 -6.74 19.83
CA TYR A 206 0.47 -7.66 19.24
C TYR A 206 0.58 -9.04 19.88
N LYS A 207 -0.48 -9.48 20.55
CA LYS A 207 -0.56 -10.79 21.20
C LYS A 207 -1.98 -11.33 21.05
N TYR A 208 -2.07 -12.57 20.59
CA TYR A 208 -3.34 -13.25 20.39
C TYR A 208 -3.67 -14.13 21.58
N TYR A 209 -4.72 -13.80 22.33
CA TYR A 209 -5.05 -14.46 23.60
C TYR A 209 -6.38 -15.22 23.56
N LYS A 210 -6.64 -16.00 22.51
CA LYS A 210 -7.99 -16.55 22.27
C LYS A 210 -8.50 -17.56 23.31
N PHE A 211 -7.63 -18.12 24.17
CA PHE A 211 -8.00 -19.25 25.05
C PHE A 211 -7.60 -19.10 26.54
N GLU A 212 -6.77 -18.12 26.89
CA GLU A 212 -6.18 -18.05 28.25
C GLU A 212 -7.03 -17.22 29.23
N TYR A 213 -7.85 -16.29 28.71
CA TYR A 213 -8.72 -15.44 29.51
C TYR A 213 -10.17 -15.95 29.42
N GLN A 214 -10.71 -16.46 30.53
CA GLN A 214 -12.15 -16.59 30.68
C GLN A 214 -12.76 -15.18 30.85
N VAL A 215 -12.82 -14.41 29.76
CA VAL A 215 -13.44 -13.08 29.74
C VAL A 215 -14.94 -13.25 29.97
N ARG A 216 -15.47 -12.61 31.02
CA ARG A 216 -16.88 -12.72 31.40
C ARG A 216 -17.63 -11.40 31.24
N THR A 217 -16.93 -10.28 31.32
CA THR A 217 -17.53 -8.93 31.32
C THR A 217 -16.94 -8.04 30.25
N TRP A 218 -17.68 -7.01 29.83
CA TRP A 218 -17.21 -6.12 28.77
C TRP A 218 -15.99 -5.32 29.22
N GLN A 219 -15.90 -4.99 30.52
CA GLN A 219 -14.71 -4.34 31.08
C GLN A 219 -13.47 -5.22 30.92
N GLU A 220 -13.58 -6.52 31.22
CA GLU A 220 -12.48 -7.48 31.04
C GLU A 220 -12.07 -7.59 29.57
N ARG A 221 -13.06 -7.60 28.65
CA ARG A 221 -12.80 -7.61 27.20
C ARG A 221 -12.04 -6.37 26.77
N ILE A 222 -12.46 -5.18 27.19
CA ILE A 222 -11.82 -3.91 26.83
C ILE A 222 -10.37 -3.85 27.34
N ILE A 223 -10.12 -4.26 28.59
CA ILE A 223 -8.74 -4.30 29.11
C ILE A 223 -7.88 -5.29 28.34
N LEU A 224 -8.42 -6.45 27.95
CA LEU A 224 -7.71 -7.39 27.12
C LEU A 224 -7.43 -6.82 25.72
N ASP A 225 -8.39 -6.12 25.13
CA ASP A 225 -8.26 -5.47 23.82
C ASP A 225 -7.20 -4.35 23.85
N PHE A 226 -6.96 -3.70 24.99
CA PHE A 226 -5.88 -2.72 25.14
C PHE A 226 -4.48 -3.35 25.05
N VAL A 227 -4.32 -4.59 25.53
CA VAL A 227 -3.03 -5.29 25.59
C VAL A 227 -2.83 -6.33 24.48
N SER A 228 -3.83 -6.52 23.62
CA SER A 228 -3.77 -7.46 22.48
C SER A 228 -3.22 -6.83 21.20
N ARG A 229 -3.10 -5.50 21.16
CA ARG A 229 -2.63 -4.74 20.00
C ARG A 229 -1.51 -3.77 20.39
N PRO A 230 -0.66 -3.38 19.42
CA PRO A 230 0.30 -2.31 19.62
C PRO A 230 -0.37 -1.01 20.05
N LEU A 231 0.26 -0.27 20.97
CA LEU A 231 -0.32 0.96 21.53
C LEU A 231 -0.55 2.03 20.46
N ASP A 232 0.36 2.18 19.51
CA ASP A 232 0.24 3.13 18.40
C ASP A 232 -0.96 2.84 17.49
N VAL A 233 -1.31 1.56 17.32
CA VAL A 233 -2.51 1.14 16.58
C VAL A 233 -3.76 1.46 17.37
N LEU A 234 -3.79 1.15 18.68
CA LEU A 234 -4.91 1.47 19.56
C LEU A 234 -5.21 2.98 19.57
N LEU A 235 -4.17 3.83 19.63
CA LEU A 235 -4.34 5.29 19.70
C LEU A 235 -4.82 5.94 18.40
N LYS A 236 -4.66 5.26 17.26
CA LYS A 236 -5.15 5.71 15.95
C LYS A 236 -6.59 5.24 15.64
N ASP A 237 -7.15 4.38 16.47
CA ASP A 237 -8.50 3.83 16.31
C ASP A 237 -9.57 4.89 16.65
N GLU A 238 -10.36 5.31 15.67
CA GLU A 238 -11.43 6.32 15.84
C GLU A 238 -12.53 5.87 16.81
N ASP A 239 -12.83 4.57 16.86
CA ASP A 239 -13.86 4.01 17.75
C ASP A 239 -13.36 4.02 19.20
N PHE A 240 -12.11 3.63 19.44
CA PHE A 240 -11.47 3.83 20.74
C PHE A 240 -11.47 5.32 21.12
N ASN A 241 -11.15 6.18 20.16
CA ASN A 241 -11.01 7.60 20.40
C ASN A 241 -12.34 8.30 20.74
N SER A 242 -13.44 7.89 20.12
CA SER A 242 -14.78 8.41 20.41
C SER A 242 -15.36 7.86 21.72
N ARG A 243 -15.05 6.60 22.07
CA ARG A 243 -15.67 5.91 23.21
C ARG A 243 -15.03 6.13 24.56
N PHE A 244 -13.75 6.51 24.64
CA PHE A 244 -13.02 6.56 25.91
C PHE A 244 -12.46 7.95 26.21
N SER A 245 -13.15 8.66 27.09
CA SER A 245 -12.67 9.83 27.82
C SER A 245 -11.85 9.41 29.05
N ILE A 246 -11.16 10.38 29.67
CA ILE A 246 -10.42 10.17 30.92
C ILE A 246 -11.35 9.63 32.02
N GLU A 247 -12.57 10.16 32.13
CA GLU A 247 -13.56 9.72 33.12
C GLU A 247 -13.98 8.26 32.91
N GLN A 248 -14.19 7.83 31.66
CA GLN A 248 -14.54 6.43 31.35
C GLN A 248 -13.39 5.48 31.65
N LEU A 249 -12.16 5.89 31.36
CA LEU A 249 -10.97 5.12 31.71
C LEU A 249 -10.78 5.03 33.24
N GLN A 250 -11.10 6.09 34.00
CA GLN A 250 -11.10 6.07 35.46
C GLN A 250 -12.18 5.12 36.03
N LYS A 251 -13.39 5.13 35.47
CA LYS A 251 -14.44 4.17 35.86
C LYS A 251 -14.02 2.71 35.64
N LEU A 252 -13.24 2.42 34.60
CA LEU A 252 -12.64 1.09 34.43
C LEU A 252 -11.68 0.75 35.57
N ILE A 253 -10.80 1.67 35.99
CA ILE A 253 -9.91 1.46 37.15
C ILE A 253 -10.73 1.12 38.40
N GLU A 254 -11.84 1.83 38.63
CA GLU A 254 -12.73 1.63 39.77
C GLU A 254 -13.42 0.26 39.74
N TYR A 255 -13.91 -0.19 38.57
CA TYR A 255 -14.49 -1.52 38.39
C TYR A 255 -13.51 -2.65 38.79
N PHE A 256 -12.22 -2.46 38.51
CA PHE A 256 -11.16 -3.38 38.91
C PHE A 256 -10.59 -3.09 40.31
N HIS A 257 -11.32 -2.33 41.15
CA HIS A 257 -10.95 -1.97 42.52
C HIS A 257 -9.57 -1.33 42.64
N GLY A 258 -9.14 -0.56 41.64
CA GLY A 258 -7.84 0.08 41.63
C GLY A 258 -6.66 -0.88 41.48
N ASN A 259 -6.88 -2.08 40.91
CA ASN A 259 -5.83 -3.07 40.69
C ASN A 259 -4.59 -2.47 40.00
N GLY A 260 -3.40 -2.73 40.55
CA GLY A 260 -2.16 -2.13 40.09
C GLY A 260 -1.79 -2.43 38.63
N VAL A 261 -2.15 -3.61 38.10
CA VAL A 261 -1.90 -3.97 36.70
C VAL A 261 -2.83 -3.23 35.76
N VAL A 262 -4.12 -3.15 36.11
CA VAL A 262 -5.11 -2.40 35.32
C VAL A 262 -4.77 -0.92 35.31
N ARG A 263 -4.39 -0.37 36.47
CA ARG A 263 -3.95 1.01 36.60
C ARG A 263 -2.70 1.30 35.77
N PHE A 264 -1.75 0.38 35.75
CA PHE A 264 -0.58 0.43 34.87
C PHE A 264 -0.97 0.48 33.39
N ILE A 265 -1.89 -0.38 32.93
CA ILE A 265 -2.36 -0.36 31.53
C ILE A 265 -3.05 0.97 31.20
N ILE A 266 -4.01 1.39 32.02
CA ILE A 266 -4.87 2.54 31.73
C ILE A 266 -4.11 3.86 31.84
N GLU A 267 -3.31 4.08 32.89
CA GLU A 267 -2.58 5.35 33.02
C GLU A 267 -1.51 5.50 31.93
N THR A 268 -0.92 4.39 31.46
CA THR A 268 -0.01 4.43 30.30
C THR A 268 -0.72 4.88 29.03
N ILE A 269 -1.93 4.38 28.77
CA ILE A 269 -2.77 4.84 27.65
C ILE A 269 -3.15 6.32 27.82
N ILE A 270 -3.52 6.72 29.04
CA ILE A 270 -3.88 8.11 29.35
C ILE A 270 -2.73 9.06 29.06
N TYR A 271 -1.51 8.74 29.51
CA TYR A 271 -0.34 9.57 29.24
C TYR A 271 -0.03 9.60 27.74
N GLU A 272 -0.06 8.45 27.07
CA GLU A 272 0.30 8.38 25.66
C GLU A 272 -0.66 9.16 24.76
N ARG A 273 -1.95 9.21 25.13
CA ARG A 273 -2.98 9.91 24.37
C ARG A 273 -3.17 11.37 24.76
N PHE A 274 -3.26 11.64 26.06
CA PHE A 274 -3.70 12.93 26.59
C PHE A 274 -2.57 13.74 27.24
N ASN A 275 -1.33 13.21 27.26
CA ASN A 275 -0.17 13.80 27.93
C ASN A 275 -0.44 14.15 29.41
N LEU A 276 -1.32 13.39 30.07
CA LEU A 276 -1.57 13.52 31.50
C LEU A 276 -0.60 12.63 32.27
N LEU A 277 0.13 13.24 33.21
CA LEU A 277 1.18 12.57 33.94
C LEU A 277 0.65 11.31 34.66
N PRO A 278 1.30 10.16 34.47
CA PRO A 278 0.96 8.93 35.18
C PRO A 278 1.33 9.05 36.66
N SER A 279 0.75 8.19 37.49
CA SER A 279 1.14 8.08 38.90
C SER A 279 2.57 7.54 39.03
N SER A 280 3.23 7.85 40.16
CA SER A 280 4.56 7.34 40.46
C SER A 280 4.63 5.82 40.37
N MET A 281 3.61 5.12 40.88
CA MET A 281 3.50 3.66 40.81
C MET A 281 3.63 3.13 39.38
N VAL A 282 3.02 3.78 38.39
CA VAL A 282 3.03 3.30 37.00
C VAL A 282 4.39 3.50 36.36
N VAL A 283 5.04 4.65 36.60
CA VAL A 283 6.41 4.88 36.12
C VAL A 283 7.41 3.96 36.82
N GLU A 284 7.28 3.76 38.13
CA GLU A 284 8.11 2.83 38.88
C GLU A 284 7.92 1.38 38.38
N ASN A 285 6.69 0.96 38.06
CA ASN A 285 6.42 -0.35 37.47
C ASN A 285 7.12 -0.52 36.11
N HIS A 286 7.06 0.47 35.22
CA HIS A 286 7.79 0.42 33.95
C HIS A 286 9.31 0.29 34.16
N ILE A 287 9.88 1.05 35.12
CA ILE A 287 11.30 0.96 35.45
C ILE A 287 11.65 -0.42 36.01
N GLN A 288 10.87 -0.93 36.96
CA GLN A 288 11.10 -2.24 37.58
C GLN A 288 11.00 -3.38 36.56
N LEU A 289 9.99 -3.33 35.68
CA LEU A 289 9.83 -4.31 34.60
C LEU A 289 11.05 -4.31 33.68
N LEU A 290 11.58 -3.14 33.32
CA LEU A 290 12.81 -3.06 32.54
C LEU A 290 14.01 -3.61 33.30
N LEU A 291 14.26 -3.14 34.52
CA LEU A 291 15.39 -3.59 35.34
C LEU A 291 15.40 -5.11 35.54
N TYR A 292 14.23 -5.72 35.72
CA TYR A 292 14.11 -7.17 35.85
C TYR A 292 14.44 -7.92 34.54
N ASN A 293 14.12 -7.32 33.39
CA ASN A 293 14.27 -7.98 32.08
C ASN A 293 15.58 -7.67 31.36
N VAL A 294 16.39 -6.72 31.84
CA VAL A 294 17.70 -6.35 31.25
C VAL A 294 18.64 -7.56 31.11
N SER A 295 18.55 -8.56 32.00
CA SER A 295 19.35 -9.78 31.95
C SER A 295 18.64 -11.00 31.35
N LEU A 296 17.34 -10.91 31.04
CA LEU A 296 16.50 -12.06 30.66
C LEU A 296 16.04 -12.02 29.20
N LYS A 297 15.98 -10.84 28.57
CA LYS A 297 15.50 -10.66 27.20
C LYS A 297 16.63 -10.31 26.25
N SER A 298 16.43 -10.64 24.97
CA SER A 298 17.33 -10.16 23.92
C SER A 298 17.25 -8.65 23.80
N ASP A 299 18.36 -8.03 23.38
CA ASP A 299 18.45 -6.57 23.26
C ASP A 299 17.38 -6.00 22.33
N PHE A 300 17.12 -6.69 21.21
CA PHE A 300 16.12 -6.28 20.24
C PHE A 300 14.72 -6.21 20.88
N GLU A 301 14.32 -7.24 21.62
CA GLU A 301 13.03 -7.29 22.30
C GLU A 301 12.92 -6.25 23.42
N LEU A 302 14.01 -6.02 24.16
CA LEU A 302 14.02 -5.06 25.25
C LEU A 302 13.84 -3.64 24.74
N PHE A 303 14.62 -3.22 23.75
CA PHE A 303 14.59 -1.84 23.24
C PHE A 303 13.37 -1.49 22.40
N ASN A 304 12.66 -2.49 21.87
CA ASN A 304 11.37 -2.30 21.19
C ASN A 304 10.18 -2.54 22.13
N SER A 305 10.43 -2.79 23.42
CA SER A 305 9.38 -3.07 24.38
C SER A 305 8.54 -1.83 24.69
N SER A 306 7.26 -2.02 24.98
CA SER A 306 6.34 -0.92 25.28
C SER A 306 6.78 -0.09 26.48
N SER A 307 7.47 -0.71 27.45
CA SER A 307 8.02 0.02 28.60
C SER A 307 9.19 0.93 28.23
N VAL A 308 10.07 0.54 27.30
CA VAL A 308 11.15 1.40 26.82
C VAL A 308 10.59 2.59 26.05
N LEU A 309 9.62 2.35 25.16
CA LEU A 309 9.02 3.41 24.34
C LEU A 309 8.29 4.44 25.21
N PHE A 310 7.52 3.98 26.20
CA PHE A 310 6.86 4.85 27.17
C PHE A 310 7.85 5.73 27.94
N LEU A 311 8.91 5.14 28.48
CA LEU A 311 9.94 5.91 29.20
C LEU A 311 10.70 6.84 28.26
N SER A 312 10.99 6.43 27.02
CA SER A 312 11.62 7.26 26.00
C SER A 312 10.80 8.54 25.74
N LYS A 313 9.47 8.42 25.63
CA LYS A 313 8.59 9.59 25.54
C LYS A 313 8.68 10.49 26.77
N LEU A 314 8.68 9.93 27.98
CA LEU A 314 8.88 10.71 29.22
C LEU A 314 10.22 11.47 29.24
N PHE A 315 11.30 10.92 28.68
CA PHE A 315 12.57 11.64 28.54
C PHE A 315 12.50 12.74 27.47
N LYS A 316 11.93 12.43 26.31
CA LYS A 316 11.78 13.35 25.19
C LYS A 316 10.97 14.59 25.55
N GLU A 317 9.85 14.41 26.24
CA GLU A 317 8.99 15.50 26.71
C GLU A 317 9.51 16.14 28.01
N ARG A 318 10.60 15.64 28.58
CA ARG A 318 11.22 16.07 29.85
C ARG A 318 10.33 15.88 31.09
N ASP A 319 9.25 15.12 30.96
CA ASP A 319 8.28 14.83 32.02
C ASP A 319 8.79 13.85 33.09
N PHE A 320 9.86 13.11 32.80
CA PHE A 320 10.47 12.19 33.78
C PHE A 320 10.87 12.89 35.09
N LYS A 321 11.18 14.20 35.07
CA LYS A 321 11.49 15.00 36.25
C LYS A 321 10.26 15.44 37.06
N ASN A 322 9.08 15.41 36.43
CA ASN A 322 7.82 15.86 37.01
C ASN A 322 7.09 14.74 37.78
N VAL A 323 7.57 13.49 37.67
CA VAL A 323 7.03 12.33 38.40
C VAL A 323 7.88 12.03 39.63
N SER A 324 7.24 11.87 40.79
CA SER A 324 7.90 11.57 42.06
C SER A 324 8.34 10.09 42.14
N ILE A 325 9.48 9.77 41.54
CA ILE A 325 10.11 8.44 41.56
C ILE A 325 11.04 8.34 42.78
N SER A 326 11.08 7.19 43.43
CA SER A 326 12.04 6.94 44.52
C SER A 326 13.49 7.13 44.07
N ASN A 327 14.26 7.92 44.84
CA ASN A 327 15.67 8.21 44.53
C ASN A 327 16.52 6.96 44.31
N TYR A 328 16.22 5.88 45.04
CA TYR A 328 16.88 4.58 44.90
C TYR A 328 16.62 3.97 43.51
N LEU A 329 15.35 3.89 43.10
CA LEU A 329 14.97 3.30 41.81
C LEU A 329 15.47 4.14 40.63
N HIS A 330 15.38 5.47 40.74
CA HIS A 330 15.92 6.39 39.73
C HIS A 330 17.43 6.16 39.51
N ARG A 331 18.22 6.10 40.59
CA ARG A 331 19.67 5.84 40.50
C ARG A 331 19.96 4.49 39.87
N ASN A 332 19.26 3.43 40.31
CA ASN A 332 19.44 2.09 39.76
C ASN A 332 19.12 2.03 38.27
N PHE A 333 18.07 2.73 37.83
CA PHE A 333 17.67 2.80 36.43
C PHE A 333 18.70 3.50 35.57
N ILE A 334 19.17 4.69 35.97
CA ILE A 334 20.21 5.41 35.25
C ILE A 334 21.51 4.60 35.21
N GLN A 335 21.89 3.95 36.32
CA GLN A 335 23.05 3.06 36.34
C GLN A 335 22.88 1.87 35.41
N ALA A 336 21.70 1.26 35.33
CA ALA A 336 21.44 0.16 34.41
C ALA A 336 21.57 0.60 32.95
N ILE A 337 21.03 1.77 32.59
CA ILE A 337 21.20 2.36 31.25
C ILE A 337 22.69 2.62 30.94
N GLN A 338 23.43 3.19 31.89
CA GLN A 338 24.82 3.60 31.68
C GLN A 338 25.82 2.43 31.75
N LYS A 339 25.41 1.28 32.29
CA LYS A 339 26.17 0.02 32.27
C LYS A 339 26.10 -0.71 30.93
N ILE A 340 25.23 -0.29 30.02
CA ILE A 340 25.16 -0.89 28.69
C ILE A 340 26.41 -0.49 27.90
N GLU A 341 27.19 -1.48 27.54
CA GLU A 341 28.46 -1.30 26.84
C GLU A 341 28.41 -1.69 25.36
N GLU A 342 27.37 -2.42 24.94
CA GLU A 342 27.22 -2.85 23.56
C GLU A 342 26.92 -1.62 22.67
N PRO A 343 27.72 -1.37 21.62
CA PRO A 343 27.63 -0.13 20.85
C PRO A 343 26.33 0.09 20.07
N LYS A 344 25.72 -0.95 19.47
CA LYS A 344 24.44 -0.82 18.75
C LYS A 344 23.31 -0.46 19.72
N GLN A 345 23.34 -0.98 20.94
CA GLN A 345 22.40 -0.66 22.01
C GLN A 345 22.58 0.78 22.50
N ILE A 346 23.83 1.23 22.67
CA ILE A 346 24.13 2.63 23.00
C ILE A 346 23.58 3.58 21.92
N GLU A 347 23.75 3.24 20.64
CA GLU A 347 23.20 4.03 19.54
C GLU A 347 21.68 4.11 19.61
N LYS A 348 21.01 2.98 19.92
CA LYS A 348 19.57 2.91 20.08
C LYS A 348 19.07 3.71 21.28
N LEU A 349 19.76 3.66 22.42
CA LEU A 349 19.47 4.48 23.59
C LEU A 349 19.49 5.97 23.26
N LYS A 350 20.50 6.42 22.50
CA LYS A 350 20.59 7.81 22.03
C LYS A 350 19.43 8.20 21.13
N LYS A 351 19.07 7.35 20.17
CA LYS A 351 17.91 7.59 19.29
C LYS A 351 16.60 7.71 20.09
N LEU A 352 16.51 7.01 21.23
CA LEU A 352 15.39 7.05 22.16
C LEU A 352 15.52 8.15 23.25
N GLU A 353 16.51 9.03 23.14
CA GLU A 353 16.78 10.15 24.05
C GLU A 353 17.07 9.76 25.51
N PHE A 354 17.46 8.50 25.76
CA PHE A 354 17.95 8.11 27.08
C PHE A 354 19.32 8.74 27.37
N PRO A 355 19.62 9.05 28.65
CA PRO A 355 20.88 9.68 29.02
C PRO A 355 22.05 8.68 28.94
N THR A 356 22.90 8.84 27.92
CA THR A 356 24.14 8.08 27.77
C THR A 356 25.34 8.76 28.45
N SER A 357 26.24 7.98 29.04
CA SER A 357 27.47 8.49 29.68
C SER A 357 28.55 8.89 28.66
N VAL A 358 29.58 9.61 29.12
CA VAL A 358 30.77 9.95 28.30
C VAL A 358 31.48 8.67 27.82
N TYR A 359 31.64 7.70 28.71
CA TYR A 359 32.25 6.40 28.40
C TYR A 359 31.49 5.64 27.29
N GLN A 360 30.15 5.62 27.35
CA GLN A 360 29.34 5.02 26.30
C GLN A 360 29.53 5.71 24.93
N ASN A 361 29.68 7.04 24.94
CA ASN A 361 29.94 7.81 23.72
C ASN A 361 31.31 7.49 23.11
N GLU A 362 32.33 7.29 23.94
CA GLU A 362 33.66 6.86 23.52
C GLU A 362 33.63 5.44 22.94
N LYS A 363 32.98 4.48 23.63
CA LYS A 363 32.79 3.12 23.11
C LYS A 363 32.07 3.09 21.76
N LEU A 364 31.04 3.91 21.57
CA LEU A 364 30.34 4.00 20.29
C LEU A 364 31.24 4.55 19.18
N LYS A 365 32.14 5.49 19.50
CA LYS A 365 33.17 5.97 18.58
C LYS A 365 34.15 4.86 18.22
N GLU A 366 34.70 4.16 19.21
CA GLU A 366 35.62 3.03 19.00
C GLU A 366 35.00 1.91 18.16
N TYR A 367 33.72 1.60 18.39
CA TYR A 367 32.98 0.63 17.61
C TYR A 367 32.75 1.08 16.16
N SER A 368 32.34 2.31 15.95
CA SER A 368 32.19 2.85 14.60
C SER A 368 33.53 2.76 13.84
N VAL A 369 34.63 3.01 14.55
CA VAL A 369 35.99 2.82 14.04
C VAL A 369 36.28 1.35 13.72
N SER A 370 35.94 0.42 14.61
CA SER A 370 36.20 -1.00 14.35
C SER A 370 35.38 -1.57 13.18
N ILE A 371 34.14 -1.11 12.97
CA ILE A 371 33.33 -1.53 11.83
C ILE A 371 34.00 -1.13 10.52
N TYR A 372 34.39 0.13 10.32
CA TYR A 372 34.99 0.49 9.03
C TYR A 372 36.36 -0.17 8.83
N LYS A 373 37.09 -0.44 9.92
CA LYS A 373 38.33 -1.22 9.85
C LYS A 373 38.13 -2.71 9.58
N SER A 374 36.91 -3.21 9.77
CA SER A 374 36.55 -4.62 9.51
C SER A 374 36.55 -4.99 8.02
N ILE A 375 36.70 -4.02 7.12
CA ILE A 375 36.86 -4.26 5.67
C ILE A 375 37.98 -5.26 5.35
N SER A 376 39.00 -5.34 6.20
CA SER A 376 40.09 -6.32 6.10
C SER A 376 39.63 -7.78 6.20
N ASN A 377 38.49 -8.02 6.86
CA ASN A 377 37.91 -9.35 7.11
C ASN A 377 36.82 -9.73 6.09
N VAL A 378 36.57 -8.86 5.10
CA VAL A 378 35.58 -9.11 4.05
C VAL A 378 36.23 -10.01 3.00
N HIS A 379 35.60 -11.17 2.76
CA HIS A 379 36.12 -12.19 1.83
C HIS A 379 35.09 -12.66 0.80
N SER A 380 33.81 -12.31 0.97
CA SER A 380 32.73 -12.72 0.09
C SER A 380 31.80 -11.56 -0.28
N THR A 381 30.95 -11.81 -1.29
CA THR A 381 29.91 -10.87 -1.71
C THR A 381 28.91 -10.59 -0.57
N ALA A 382 28.54 -11.62 0.20
CA ALA A 382 27.64 -11.48 1.34
C ALA A 382 28.25 -10.59 2.45
N ASP A 383 29.56 -10.69 2.68
CA ASP A 383 30.27 -9.82 3.64
C ASP A 383 30.25 -8.36 3.19
N LEU A 384 30.42 -8.10 1.88
CA LEU A 384 30.35 -6.75 1.32
C LEU A 384 28.96 -6.14 1.45
N ILE A 385 27.91 -6.92 1.18
CA ILE A 385 26.51 -6.50 1.37
C ILE A 385 26.29 -6.08 2.82
N TYR A 386 26.63 -6.95 3.77
CA TYR A 386 26.50 -6.66 5.19
C TYR A 386 27.33 -5.44 5.63
N TYR A 387 28.52 -5.26 5.04
CA TYR A 387 29.38 -4.12 5.30
C TYR A 387 28.72 -2.82 4.81
N PHE A 388 28.27 -2.75 3.56
CA PHE A 388 27.68 -1.53 2.98
C PHE A 388 26.39 -1.08 3.66
N ASP A 389 25.61 -1.99 4.25
CA ASP A 389 24.37 -1.67 4.97
C ASP A 389 24.62 -1.00 6.35
N ASN A 390 25.87 -0.90 6.82
CA ASN A 390 26.17 -0.38 8.15
C ASN A 390 26.40 1.15 8.17
N VAL A 391 25.39 1.88 8.65
CA VAL A 391 25.39 3.36 8.76
C VAL A 391 26.53 3.93 9.59
N ALA A 392 27.02 3.20 10.60
CA ALA A 392 28.07 3.70 11.50
C ALA A 392 29.43 3.91 10.80
N LEU A 393 29.61 3.32 9.62
CA LEU A 393 30.82 3.45 8.81
C LEU A 393 31.18 4.90 8.48
N VAL A 394 30.19 5.75 8.16
CA VAL A 394 30.48 7.03 7.49
C VAL A 394 31.03 8.10 8.43
N LYS A 395 30.70 8.02 9.72
CA LYS A 395 30.97 9.11 10.67
C LYS A 395 32.45 9.38 10.93
N TYR A 396 33.29 8.35 10.80
CA TYR A 396 34.73 8.41 11.11
C TYR A 396 35.58 7.77 10.01
N LEU A 397 35.04 7.57 8.81
CA LEU A 397 35.78 6.99 7.70
C LEU A 397 36.88 7.95 7.24
N ASP A 398 38.10 7.43 7.15
CA ASP A 398 39.29 8.13 6.68
C ASP A 398 39.69 7.68 5.26
N ASP A 399 40.66 8.39 4.66
CA ASP A 399 41.17 8.11 3.31
C ASP A 399 41.82 6.72 3.18
N GLU A 400 42.51 6.24 4.23
CA GLU A 400 43.24 4.97 4.21
C GLU A 400 42.27 3.79 4.09
N TYR A 401 41.25 3.76 4.94
CA TYR A 401 40.26 2.69 4.92
C TYR A 401 39.28 2.83 3.77
N PHE A 402 39.01 4.05 3.29
CA PHE A 402 38.28 4.22 2.04
C PHE A 402 39.01 3.53 0.87
N TYR A 403 40.33 3.70 0.76
CA TYR A 403 41.12 3.00 -0.26
C TYR A 403 41.04 1.47 -0.13
N LEU A 404 41.06 0.93 1.10
CA LEU A 404 40.89 -0.50 1.34
C LEU A 404 39.51 -1.00 0.91
N ILE A 405 38.44 -0.22 1.14
CA ILE A 405 37.09 -0.55 0.65
C ILE A 405 37.07 -0.64 -0.87
N CYS A 406 37.63 0.36 -1.56
CA CYS A 406 37.75 0.37 -3.02
C CYS A 406 38.49 -0.86 -3.54
N LYS A 407 39.60 -1.24 -2.88
CA LYS A 407 40.38 -2.43 -3.23
C LYS A 407 39.58 -3.71 -3.00
N LYS A 408 38.88 -3.83 -1.88
CA LYS A 408 38.10 -5.02 -1.52
C LYS A 408 36.92 -5.25 -2.45
N PHE A 409 36.23 -4.19 -2.87
CA PHE A 409 35.20 -4.30 -3.89
C PHE A 409 35.78 -4.90 -5.19
N ARG A 410 36.94 -4.41 -5.65
CA ARG A 410 37.62 -4.95 -6.84
C ARG A 410 38.04 -6.40 -6.66
N GLU A 411 38.66 -6.74 -5.54
CA GLU A 411 39.10 -8.12 -5.23
C GLU A 411 37.92 -9.12 -5.24
N ILE A 412 36.79 -8.76 -4.63
CA ILE A 412 35.68 -9.70 -4.40
C ILE A 412 34.68 -9.73 -5.55
N VAL A 413 34.42 -8.60 -6.21
CA VAL A 413 33.39 -8.50 -7.26
C VAL A 413 34.02 -8.56 -8.64
N ILE A 414 35.18 -7.94 -8.85
CA ILE A 414 35.77 -7.75 -10.18
C ILE A 414 36.80 -8.84 -10.53
N GLU A 415 37.62 -9.27 -9.56
CA GLU A 415 38.72 -10.23 -9.80
C GLU A 415 38.30 -11.71 -9.67
N LYS A 416 37.01 -12.00 -9.40
CA LYS A 416 36.50 -13.38 -9.29
C LYS A 416 36.56 -14.13 -10.64
N LYS A 417 37.01 -15.40 -10.59
CA LYS A 417 37.14 -16.30 -11.75
C LYS A 417 35.85 -17.03 -12.15
N GLU A 418 34.82 -17.02 -11.30
CA GLU A 418 33.54 -17.69 -11.59
C GLU A 418 32.72 -16.89 -12.62
N LYS A 419 31.95 -17.59 -13.46
CA LYS A 419 31.10 -16.96 -14.48
C LYS A 419 30.15 -15.97 -13.80
N GLN A 420 30.26 -14.72 -14.23
CA GLN A 420 29.47 -13.60 -13.74
C GLN A 420 27.96 -13.91 -13.81
N SER A 421 27.24 -13.50 -12.76
CA SER A 421 25.79 -13.69 -12.61
C SER A 421 25.12 -12.32 -12.42
N LEU A 422 23.79 -12.27 -12.47
CA LEU A 422 22.97 -11.10 -12.10
C LEU A 422 23.38 -10.44 -10.75
N GLU A 423 24.07 -11.18 -9.88
CA GLU A 423 24.64 -10.66 -8.64
C GLU A 423 25.66 -9.54 -8.90
N THR A 424 26.42 -9.56 -10.01
CA THR A 424 27.42 -8.52 -10.33
C THR A 424 26.76 -7.16 -10.52
N ALA A 425 25.72 -7.08 -11.35
CA ALA A 425 24.99 -5.84 -11.60
C ALA A 425 24.39 -5.27 -10.31
N ASN A 426 23.84 -6.14 -9.44
CA ASN A 426 23.36 -5.73 -8.13
C ASN A 426 24.49 -5.20 -7.24
N MET A 427 25.67 -5.83 -7.24
CA MET A 427 26.82 -5.35 -6.45
C MET A 427 27.34 -3.99 -6.93
N PHE A 428 27.40 -3.74 -8.24
CA PHE A 428 27.73 -2.42 -8.79
C PHE A 428 26.74 -1.36 -8.31
N LEU A 429 25.44 -1.67 -8.37
CA LEU A 429 24.37 -0.79 -7.89
C LEU A 429 24.49 -0.51 -6.39
N MET A 430 24.64 -1.56 -5.56
CA MET A 430 24.79 -1.42 -4.11
C MET A 430 26.03 -0.61 -3.74
N TYR A 431 27.16 -0.86 -4.40
CA TYR A 431 28.38 -0.11 -4.13
C TYR A 431 28.23 1.37 -4.51
N MET A 432 27.62 1.67 -5.66
CA MET A 432 27.36 3.06 -6.06
C MET A 432 26.42 3.77 -5.07
N LYS A 433 25.37 3.10 -4.59
CA LYS A 433 24.50 3.62 -3.52
C LYS A 433 25.28 3.91 -2.24
N PHE A 434 26.18 3.02 -1.85
CA PHE A 434 27.07 3.21 -0.71
C PHE A 434 28.01 4.42 -0.90
N LEU A 435 28.61 4.59 -2.09
CA LEU A 435 29.44 5.75 -2.39
C LEU A 435 28.64 7.07 -2.32
N TYR A 436 27.41 7.10 -2.82
CA TYR A 436 26.53 8.26 -2.67
C TYR A 436 26.09 8.50 -1.22
N PHE A 437 25.83 7.44 -0.46
CA PHE A 437 25.54 7.54 0.96
C PHE A 437 26.70 8.18 1.74
N ILE A 438 27.94 7.75 1.45
CA ILE A 438 29.15 8.41 1.98
C ILE A 438 29.20 9.87 1.55
N SER A 439 28.96 10.16 0.27
CA SER A 439 29.01 11.53 -0.27
C SER A 439 28.09 12.48 0.50
N ASN A 440 26.88 12.02 0.82
CA ASN A 440 25.88 12.79 1.55
C ASN A 440 26.17 12.95 3.05
N ASN A 441 26.93 12.03 3.65
CA ASN A 441 27.18 11.98 5.10
C ASN A 441 28.67 12.12 5.48
N ARG A 442 29.49 12.57 4.52
CA ARG A 442 30.95 12.56 4.57
C ARG A 442 31.51 13.21 5.85
N GLY A 443 32.31 12.45 6.61
CA GLY A 443 33.12 12.99 7.71
C GLY A 443 34.20 13.97 7.21
N GLU A 444 34.71 14.82 8.10
CA GLU A 444 35.77 15.79 7.74
C GLU A 444 37.07 15.12 7.28
N GLU A 445 37.31 13.88 7.71
CA GLU A 445 38.54 13.12 7.48
C GLU A 445 38.63 12.47 6.08
N LEU A 446 37.52 12.36 5.34
CA LEU A 446 37.49 11.75 4.00
C LEU A 446 37.58 12.82 2.90
N ASN A 447 38.55 12.68 1.99
CA ASN A 447 38.76 13.55 0.86
C ASN A 447 37.66 13.40 -0.20
N LYS A 448 36.95 14.49 -0.48
CA LYS A 448 35.87 14.54 -1.48
C LYS A 448 36.34 14.13 -2.88
N ASN A 449 37.57 14.49 -3.28
CA ASN A 449 38.08 14.19 -4.61
C ASN A 449 38.36 12.70 -4.80
N LEU A 450 38.83 12.01 -3.74
CA LEU A 450 39.02 10.56 -3.79
C LEU A 450 37.70 9.84 -4.01
N LEU A 451 36.66 10.23 -3.29
CA LEU A 451 35.31 9.67 -3.44
C LEU A 451 34.75 9.90 -4.84
N ILE A 452 34.87 11.12 -5.38
CA ILE A 452 34.39 11.43 -6.74
C ILE A 452 35.15 10.64 -7.80
N ASN A 453 36.47 10.51 -7.67
CA ASN A 453 37.29 9.73 -8.60
C ASN A 453 36.88 8.25 -8.59
N GLU A 454 36.55 7.69 -7.43
CA GLU A 454 36.07 6.31 -7.33
C GLU A 454 34.71 6.13 -8.02
N ILE A 455 33.76 7.04 -7.79
CA ILE A 455 32.43 7.03 -8.45
C ILE A 455 32.60 6.99 -9.97
N ILE A 456 33.44 7.88 -10.52
CA ILE A 456 33.72 7.93 -11.97
C ILE A 456 34.44 6.65 -12.43
N SER A 457 35.40 6.15 -11.67
CA SER A 457 36.13 4.93 -12.02
C SER A 457 35.22 3.71 -12.12
N ILE A 458 34.27 3.55 -11.19
CA ILE A 458 33.36 2.41 -11.15
C ILE A 458 32.32 2.49 -12.26
N GLN A 459 31.82 3.69 -12.57
CA GLN A 459 30.92 3.90 -13.70
C GLN A 459 31.62 3.57 -15.03
N ASN A 460 32.83 4.10 -15.25
CA ASN A 460 33.62 3.78 -16.45
C ASN A 460 33.93 2.28 -16.55
N LEU A 461 34.20 1.61 -15.44
CA LEU A 461 34.47 0.17 -15.43
C LEU A 461 33.23 -0.64 -15.82
N TRP A 462 32.06 -0.22 -15.35
CA TRP A 462 30.80 -0.83 -15.79
C TRP A 462 30.62 -0.68 -17.30
N GLU A 463 30.59 0.56 -17.78
CA GLU A 463 30.29 0.91 -19.17
C GLU A 463 31.24 0.24 -20.17
N ASN A 464 32.55 0.25 -19.88
CA ASN A 464 33.56 -0.22 -20.82
C ASN A 464 33.92 -1.71 -20.69
N THR A 465 33.44 -2.41 -19.66
CA THR A 465 33.88 -3.80 -19.40
C THR A 465 32.74 -4.73 -19.01
N TYR A 466 31.89 -4.36 -18.06
CA TYR A 466 30.89 -5.28 -17.50
C TYR A 466 29.55 -5.24 -18.21
N TYR A 467 29.14 -4.10 -18.77
CA TYR A 467 27.84 -3.96 -19.43
C TYR A 467 27.61 -5.03 -20.51
N GLU A 468 28.53 -5.13 -21.48
CA GLU A 468 28.43 -6.12 -22.57
C GLU A 468 28.53 -7.56 -22.05
N GLN A 469 29.31 -7.80 -21.00
CA GLN A 469 29.46 -9.15 -20.43
C GLN A 469 28.15 -9.61 -19.77
N GLU A 470 27.55 -8.75 -18.94
CA GLU A 470 26.27 -9.01 -18.27
C GLU A 470 25.14 -9.16 -19.28
N LEU A 471 25.08 -8.29 -20.30
CA LEU A 471 24.09 -8.37 -21.36
C LEU A 471 24.13 -9.72 -22.09
N ASN A 472 25.33 -10.22 -22.41
CA ASN A 472 25.51 -11.51 -23.09
C ASN A 472 25.24 -12.72 -22.19
N ASN A 473 25.24 -12.56 -20.86
CA ASN A 473 24.88 -13.61 -19.91
C ASN A 473 23.36 -13.73 -19.68
N MET A 474 22.57 -12.77 -20.18
CA MET A 474 21.11 -12.81 -20.04
C MET A 474 20.50 -13.90 -20.94
N GLN A 475 19.44 -14.54 -20.45
CA GLN A 475 18.65 -15.45 -21.27
C GLN A 475 17.71 -14.66 -22.17
N GLU A 476 17.84 -14.86 -23.48
CA GLU A 476 16.95 -14.28 -24.47
C GLU A 476 15.70 -15.16 -24.67
N PHE A 477 14.53 -14.56 -24.52
CA PHE A 477 13.26 -15.16 -24.93
C PHE A 477 12.81 -14.50 -26.21
N THR A 478 12.76 -15.26 -27.30
CA THR A 478 12.34 -14.76 -28.61
C THR A 478 10.92 -15.21 -28.91
N TYR A 479 10.12 -14.29 -29.43
CA TYR A 479 8.79 -14.55 -29.95
C TYR A 479 8.73 -14.06 -31.39
N GLN A 480 8.24 -14.90 -32.29
CA GLN A 480 8.08 -14.56 -33.70
C GLN A 480 6.60 -14.63 -34.07
N GLN A 481 6.13 -13.60 -34.77
CA GLN A 481 4.80 -13.53 -35.36
C GLN A 481 4.92 -13.12 -36.82
N GLU A 482 4.15 -13.77 -37.70
CA GLU A 482 4.03 -13.39 -39.11
C GLU A 482 2.70 -12.68 -39.34
N ILE A 483 2.74 -11.55 -40.04
CA ILE A 483 1.56 -10.74 -40.41
C ILE A 483 1.55 -10.62 -41.93
N SER A 484 0.39 -10.79 -42.56
CA SER A 484 0.29 -10.72 -44.02
C SER A 484 0.54 -9.30 -44.53
N ASN A 485 1.20 -9.16 -45.68
CA ASN A 485 1.38 -7.84 -46.33
C ASN A 485 0.04 -7.13 -46.58
N THR A 486 -1.03 -7.89 -46.86
CA THR A 486 -2.38 -7.35 -47.03
C THR A 486 -2.95 -6.69 -45.77
N GLU A 487 -2.63 -7.21 -44.59
CA GLU A 487 -3.03 -6.59 -43.32
C GLU A 487 -2.18 -5.36 -43.01
N ILE A 488 -0.88 -5.42 -43.31
CA ILE A 488 0.04 -4.29 -43.18
C ILE A 488 -0.43 -3.12 -44.06
N ASP A 489 -0.79 -3.39 -45.32
CA ASP A 489 -1.28 -2.36 -46.24
C ASP A 489 -2.59 -1.72 -45.76
N LYS A 490 -3.55 -2.54 -45.29
CA LYS A 490 -4.79 -2.04 -44.68
C LYS A 490 -4.52 -1.17 -43.46
N PHE A 491 -3.59 -1.60 -42.61
CA PHE A 491 -3.19 -0.84 -41.43
C PHE A 491 -2.57 0.50 -41.80
N ASN A 492 -1.62 0.53 -42.74
CA ASN A 492 -1.02 1.77 -43.22
C ASN A 492 -2.06 2.72 -43.83
N ASP A 493 -2.95 2.22 -44.69
CA ASP A 493 -4.04 3.02 -45.29
C ASP A 493 -4.96 3.62 -44.23
N PHE A 494 -5.29 2.83 -43.21
CA PHE A 494 -6.12 3.28 -42.10
C PHE A 494 -5.43 4.37 -41.29
N LEU A 495 -4.15 4.19 -40.95
CA LEU A 495 -3.40 5.18 -40.18
C LEU A 495 -3.21 6.50 -40.92
N THR A 496 -2.90 6.46 -42.22
CA THR A 496 -2.74 7.70 -43.01
C THR A 496 -4.05 8.49 -43.10
N LYS A 497 -5.20 7.81 -43.12
CA LYS A 497 -6.53 8.44 -43.14
C LYS A 497 -7.01 8.88 -41.76
N HIS A 498 -6.61 8.17 -40.70
CA HIS A 498 -7.04 8.41 -39.33
C HIS A 498 -5.84 8.48 -38.37
N PRO A 499 -5.07 9.58 -38.36
CA PRO A 499 -3.85 9.69 -37.56
C PRO A 499 -4.06 9.49 -36.05
N PHE A 500 -5.22 9.85 -35.51
CA PHE A 500 -5.55 9.66 -34.08
C PHE A 500 -5.75 8.20 -33.68
N ALA A 501 -5.94 7.29 -34.65
CA ALA A 501 -6.15 5.88 -34.34
C ALA A 501 -4.92 5.25 -33.66
N ILE A 502 -3.71 5.72 -33.96
CA ILE A 502 -2.47 5.29 -33.28
C ILE A 502 -2.59 5.58 -31.79
N ALA A 503 -2.95 6.81 -31.43
CA ALA A 503 -3.06 7.21 -30.03
C ALA A 503 -4.14 6.41 -29.29
N ASN A 504 -5.30 6.15 -29.92
CA ASN A 504 -6.37 5.33 -29.35
C ASN A 504 -6.01 3.86 -29.13
N GLN A 505 -5.05 3.34 -29.90
CA GLN A 505 -4.54 1.98 -29.75
C GLN A 505 -3.39 1.92 -28.74
N CYS A 506 -2.59 2.98 -28.61
CA CYS A 506 -1.47 3.00 -27.68
C CYS A 506 -1.85 3.42 -26.25
N ILE A 507 -2.66 4.48 -26.11
CA ILE A 507 -2.97 5.10 -24.82
C ILE A 507 -4.37 4.66 -24.38
N SER A 508 -4.42 3.94 -23.26
CA SER A 508 -5.67 3.46 -22.66
C SER A 508 -6.38 4.57 -21.89
N VAL A 509 -7.15 5.38 -22.62
CA VAL A 509 -7.87 6.53 -22.07
C VAL A 509 -9.25 6.21 -21.48
N THR A 510 -9.87 5.11 -21.89
CA THR A 510 -11.18 4.68 -21.38
C THR A 510 -11.01 3.87 -20.10
N GLU A 511 -11.90 4.06 -19.13
CA GLU A 511 -11.86 3.34 -17.85
C GLU A 511 -11.82 1.82 -18.01
N GLN A 512 -12.57 1.24 -18.96
CA GLN A 512 -12.58 -0.21 -19.21
C GLN A 512 -11.20 -0.74 -19.62
N LYS A 513 -10.51 -0.06 -20.54
CA LYS A 513 -9.14 -0.45 -20.95
C LYS A 513 -8.15 -0.29 -19.80
N THR A 514 -8.30 0.76 -18.98
CA THR A 514 -7.48 0.95 -17.78
C THR A 514 -7.67 -0.21 -16.81
N ILE A 515 -8.93 -0.62 -16.55
CA ILE A 515 -9.26 -1.76 -15.69
C ILE A 515 -8.64 -3.05 -16.23
N GLN A 516 -8.70 -3.33 -17.54
CA GLN A 516 -8.11 -4.54 -18.13
C GLN A 516 -6.59 -4.64 -17.89
N ILE A 517 -5.88 -3.52 -18.01
CA ILE A 517 -4.44 -3.47 -17.71
C ILE A 517 -4.20 -3.69 -16.21
N MET A 518 -5.03 -3.09 -15.36
CA MET A 518 -4.95 -3.26 -13.91
C MET A 518 -5.28 -4.71 -13.48
N GLU A 519 -6.25 -5.38 -14.11
CA GLU A 519 -6.57 -6.80 -13.88
C GLU A 519 -5.38 -7.69 -14.24
N THR A 520 -4.79 -7.47 -15.43
CA THR A 520 -3.59 -8.21 -15.87
C THR A 520 -2.43 -8.00 -14.90
N ALA A 521 -2.21 -6.78 -14.41
CA ALA A 521 -1.18 -6.47 -13.43
C ALA A 521 -1.47 -7.12 -12.07
N SER A 522 -2.74 -7.16 -11.67
CA SER A 522 -3.21 -7.78 -10.44
C SER A 522 -3.04 -9.30 -10.43
N GLU A 523 -3.25 -9.96 -11.58
CA GLU A 523 -3.00 -11.38 -11.80
C GLU A 523 -1.49 -11.70 -11.74
N ASN A 524 -0.66 -10.79 -12.26
CA ASN A 524 0.80 -10.94 -12.32
C ASN A 524 1.52 -10.13 -11.21
N ALA A 525 0.90 -10.01 -10.04
CA ALA A 525 1.33 -9.12 -8.96
C ALA A 525 2.79 -9.30 -8.52
N LEU A 526 3.33 -10.53 -8.59
CA LEU A 526 4.73 -10.82 -8.25
C LEU A 526 5.71 -9.96 -9.05
N VAL A 527 5.42 -9.69 -10.33
CA VAL A 527 6.25 -8.84 -11.20
C VAL A 527 6.37 -7.42 -10.63
N TYR A 528 5.36 -6.94 -9.90
CA TYR A 528 5.33 -5.60 -9.31
C TYR A 528 5.76 -5.56 -7.83
N PHE A 529 6.02 -6.72 -7.22
CA PHE A 529 6.54 -6.83 -5.84
C PHE A 529 8.04 -7.13 -5.78
N MET A 530 8.62 -7.67 -6.84
CA MET A 530 10.04 -8.02 -6.89
C MET A 530 10.89 -6.85 -7.39
N ASN A 531 12.09 -6.70 -6.80
CA ASN A 531 13.08 -5.76 -7.31
C ASN A 531 13.60 -6.27 -8.65
N LYS A 532 13.55 -5.42 -9.69
CA LYS A 532 14.15 -5.70 -10.98
C LYS A 532 15.35 -4.78 -11.17
N ILE A 533 16.37 -5.27 -11.86
CA ILE A 533 17.54 -4.48 -12.25
C ILE A 533 17.54 -4.39 -13.78
N ILE A 534 17.62 -3.18 -14.28
CA ILE A 534 17.81 -2.88 -15.71
C ILE A 534 19.32 -2.82 -15.96
N ILE A 535 19.79 -3.67 -16.86
CA ILE A 535 21.17 -3.67 -17.37
C ILE A 535 21.27 -2.56 -18.43
N ASP A 536 21.83 -1.41 -18.04
CA ASP A 536 21.92 -0.21 -18.88
C ASP A 536 23.39 0.12 -19.19
N PRO A 537 23.71 0.64 -20.40
CA PRO A 537 25.09 0.90 -20.82
C PRO A 537 25.87 1.80 -19.86
N ILE A 538 25.22 2.83 -19.32
CA ILE A 538 25.90 3.82 -18.47
C ILE A 538 26.15 3.22 -17.09
N PHE A 539 25.13 2.61 -16.48
CA PHE A 539 25.20 1.98 -15.16
C PHE A 539 23.94 1.14 -14.89
N PRO A 540 23.98 0.04 -14.11
CA PRO A 540 22.78 -0.68 -13.72
C PRO A 540 21.80 0.24 -12.99
N LYS A 541 20.51 0.04 -13.20
CA LYS A 541 19.44 0.82 -12.58
C LYS A 541 18.44 -0.13 -11.94
N GLU A 542 17.84 0.26 -10.82
CA GLU A 542 16.62 -0.41 -10.36
C GLU A 542 15.52 -0.13 -11.36
N SER A 543 14.59 -1.08 -11.55
CA SER A 543 13.40 -0.80 -12.35
C SER A 543 12.72 0.44 -11.83
N SER A 544 12.39 1.33 -12.77
CA SER A 544 11.77 2.62 -12.52
C SER A 544 10.54 2.45 -11.64
N THR A 545 10.59 3.00 -10.43
CA THR A 545 9.36 3.42 -9.75
C THR A 545 8.82 4.62 -10.50
N ILE A 546 7.49 4.72 -10.66
CA ILE A 546 6.87 5.90 -11.26
C ILE A 546 7.20 7.14 -10.43
N GLU A 547 7.79 8.15 -11.07
CA GLU A 547 8.06 9.46 -10.47
C GLU A 547 6.82 10.34 -10.64
N LEU A 548 6.19 10.74 -9.52
CA LEU A 548 4.96 11.56 -9.55
C LEU A 548 5.20 13.04 -9.24
N GLU A 549 6.24 13.39 -8.47
CA GLU A 549 6.40 14.75 -7.91
C GLU A 549 6.49 15.85 -8.98
N ARG A 550 6.99 15.53 -10.17
CA ARG A 550 7.23 16.48 -11.26
C ARG A 550 6.37 16.25 -12.50
N HIS A 551 5.42 15.30 -12.43
CA HIS A 551 4.65 14.80 -13.56
C HIS A 551 3.14 15.02 -13.36
N ASP A 552 2.69 16.26 -13.57
CA ASP A 552 1.29 16.67 -13.34
C ASP A 552 0.25 15.78 -14.05
N VAL A 553 0.55 15.34 -15.28
CA VAL A 553 -0.34 14.45 -16.05
C VAL A 553 -0.39 13.04 -15.44
N ASP A 554 0.73 12.53 -14.92
CA ASP A 554 0.74 11.24 -14.22
C ASP A 554 0.04 11.32 -12.86
N GLN A 555 0.00 12.50 -12.22
CA GLN A 555 -0.83 12.71 -11.03
C GLN A 555 -2.33 12.64 -11.35
N LEU A 556 -2.74 13.14 -12.53
CA LEU A 556 -4.13 12.97 -13.00
C LEU A 556 -4.43 11.51 -13.33
N LEU A 557 -3.48 10.79 -13.93
CA LEU A 557 -3.59 9.34 -14.13
C LEU A 557 -3.68 8.59 -12.79
N GLU A 558 -2.91 9.00 -11.79
CA GLU A 558 -2.99 8.46 -10.43
C GLU A 558 -4.37 8.71 -9.82
N LYS A 559 -4.96 9.89 -10.02
CA LYS A 559 -6.33 10.19 -9.58
C LYS A 559 -7.33 9.22 -10.21
N GLN A 560 -7.23 8.96 -11.51
CA GLN A 560 -8.10 8.00 -12.20
C GLN A 560 -7.91 6.57 -11.66
N VAL A 561 -6.66 6.14 -11.48
CA VAL A 561 -6.33 4.81 -10.91
C VAL A 561 -6.87 4.67 -9.48
N LYS A 562 -6.70 5.70 -8.64
CA LYS A 562 -7.25 5.72 -7.27
C LYS A 562 -8.76 5.61 -7.28
N SER A 563 -9.44 6.38 -8.13
CA SER A 563 -10.90 6.27 -8.30
C SER A 563 -11.35 4.85 -8.70
N ILE A 564 -10.61 4.19 -9.61
CA ILE A 564 -10.90 2.80 -9.99
C ILE A 564 -10.66 1.85 -8.81
N ILE A 565 -9.60 2.03 -8.03
CA ILE A 565 -9.36 1.20 -6.83
C ILE A 565 -10.47 1.39 -5.81
N ASP A 566 -10.83 2.63 -5.50
CA ASP A 566 -11.84 2.97 -4.50
C ASP A 566 -13.22 2.40 -4.88
N ASN A 567 -13.58 2.47 -6.16
CA ASN A 567 -14.91 2.09 -6.64
C ASN A 567 -15.00 0.63 -7.16
N LYS A 568 -13.88 0.06 -7.64
CA LYS A 568 -13.85 -1.20 -8.41
C LYS A 568 -12.72 -2.15 -7.99
N SER A 569 -12.15 -1.98 -6.79
CA SER A 569 -11.14 -2.91 -6.25
C SER A 569 -11.59 -4.37 -6.22
N TYR A 570 -12.89 -4.64 -6.13
CA TYR A 570 -13.44 -6.00 -6.19
C TYR A 570 -13.10 -6.75 -7.49
N LYS A 571 -12.72 -6.05 -8.57
CA LYS A 571 -12.27 -6.68 -9.82
C LYS A 571 -10.87 -7.27 -9.74
N PHE A 572 -10.04 -6.77 -8.83
CA PHE A 572 -8.63 -7.14 -8.74
C PHE A 572 -8.42 -8.29 -7.75
N LEU A 573 -7.68 -9.33 -8.17
CA LEU A 573 -7.28 -10.43 -7.29
C LEU A 573 -6.37 -9.96 -6.15
N ASN A 574 -5.42 -9.11 -6.51
CA ASN A 574 -4.48 -8.43 -5.64
C ASN A 574 -4.58 -6.92 -5.87
N THR A 575 -5.05 -6.17 -4.88
CA THR A 575 -5.06 -4.70 -4.95
C THR A 575 -3.63 -4.18 -4.77
N LEU A 576 -3.04 -3.69 -5.86
CA LEU A 576 -1.70 -3.11 -5.85
C LEU A 576 -1.73 -1.62 -5.44
N LYS A 577 -0.57 -1.07 -5.11
CA LYS A 577 -0.43 0.37 -4.91
C LYS A 577 -0.70 1.11 -6.22
N PRO A 578 -1.29 2.33 -6.20
CA PRO A 578 -1.56 3.11 -7.41
C PRO A 578 -0.34 3.26 -8.33
N SER A 579 0.85 3.49 -7.76
CA SER A 579 2.12 3.59 -8.50
C SER A 579 2.43 2.36 -9.36
N ASN A 580 2.08 1.16 -8.90
CA ASN A 580 2.34 -0.09 -9.62
C ASN A 580 1.39 -0.24 -10.81
N TYR A 581 0.14 0.19 -10.66
CA TYR A 581 -0.80 0.22 -11.78
C TYR A 581 -0.42 1.27 -12.82
N ILE A 582 0.06 2.44 -12.39
CA ILE A 582 0.58 3.45 -13.33
C ILE A 582 1.80 2.90 -14.08
N LEU A 583 2.69 2.17 -13.40
CA LEU A 583 3.81 1.49 -14.05
C LEU A 583 3.33 0.52 -15.13
N ALA A 584 2.35 -0.33 -14.81
CA ALA A 584 1.75 -1.26 -15.77
C ALA A 584 1.13 -0.55 -16.98
N LEU A 585 0.48 0.61 -16.77
CA LEU A 585 -0.05 1.44 -17.85
C LEU A 585 1.06 1.94 -18.77
N HIS A 586 2.13 2.52 -18.23
CA HIS A 586 3.26 3.00 -19.04
C HIS A 586 3.99 1.87 -19.77
N GLU A 587 4.19 0.72 -19.12
CA GLU A 587 4.74 -0.48 -19.77
C GLU A 587 3.87 -0.91 -20.97
N ASN A 588 2.55 -0.94 -20.79
CA ASN A 588 1.61 -1.25 -21.86
C ASN A 588 1.66 -0.22 -23.00
N TYR A 589 1.71 1.08 -22.69
CA TYR A 589 1.81 2.15 -23.69
C TYR A 589 3.07 2.00 -24.55
N ILE A 590 4.22 1.72 -23.91
CA ILE A 590 5.50 1.51 -24.60
C ILE A 590 5.43 0.27 -25.50
N GLN A 591 4.87 -0.83 -25.01
CA GLN A 591 4.71 -2.05 -25.80
C GLN A 591 3.85 -1.81 -27.04
N ASN A 592 2.68 -1.18 -26.88
CA ASN A 592 1.76 -0.89 -27.97
C ASN A 592 2.40 0.02 -29.03
N VAL A 593 3.04 1.12 -28.63
CA VAL A 593 3.66 2.04 -29.60
C VAL A 593 4.84 1.41 -30.32
N THR A 594 5.62 0.56 -29.63
CA THR A 594 6.74 -0.15 -30.24
C THR A 594 6.23 -1.12 -31.30
N PHE A 595 5.18 -1.88 -30.99
CA PHE A 595 4.53 -2.79 -31.93
C PHE A 595 3.99 -2.07 -33.17
N LEU A 596 3.20 -1.00 -32.98
CA LEU A 596 2.62 -0.25 -34.11
C LEU A 596 3.69 0.43 -34.96
N ALA A 597 4.70 1.04 -34.35
CA ALA A 597 5.82 1.66 -35.07
C ALA A 597 6.62 0.62 -35.86
N THR A 598 6.68 -0.63 -35.40
CA THR A 598 7.39 -1.70 -36.11
C THR A 598 6.63 -2.12 -37.37
N ILE A 599 5.30 -2.27 -37.29
CA ILE A 599 4.45 -2.69 -38.40
C ILE A 599 4.33 -1.60 -39.48
N PHE A 600 4.32 -0.32 -39.07
CA PHE A 600 4.17 0.79 -40.01
C PHE A 600 5.34 0.88 -41.00
N ASN A 601 5.06 0.79 -42.30
CA ASN A 601 6.11 0.79 -43.35
C ASN A 601 6.06 1.98 -44.33
N ARG A 602 5.06 2.86 -44.25
CA ARG A 602 4.95 4.09 -45.08
C ARG A 602 5.64 5.31 -44.47
N THR A 603 6.87 5.10 -43.99
CA THR A 603 7.62 6.15 -43.26
C THR A 603 8.05 7.29 -44.18
N GLU A 604 8.47 6.96 -45.41
CA GLU A 604 8.88 7.93 -46.42
C GLU A 604 7.73 8.87 -46.81
N ASP A 605 6.54 8.33 -47.06
CA ASP A 605 5.36 9.10 -47.44
C ASP A 605 5.00 10.17 -46.40
N VAL A 606 4.98 9.78 -45.12
CA VAL A 606 4.70 10.71 -44.01
C VAL A 606 5.81 11.76 -43.87
N TYR A 607 7.07 11.35 -44.03
CA TYR A 607 8.20 12.27 -43.97
C TYR A 607 8.14 13.34 -45.07
N LEU A 608 7.90 12.93 -46.32
CA LEU A 608 7.79 13.84 -47.46
C LEU A 608 6.59 14.79 -47.31
N TYR A 609 5.46 14.27 -46.83
CA TYR A 609 4.30 15.10 -46.49
C TYR A 609 4.65 16.18 -45.45
N LEU A 610 5.32 15.80 -44.34
CA LEU A 610 5.71 16.76 -43.31
C LEU A 610 6.75 17.75 -43.80
N ASN A 611 7.69 17.34 -44.65
CA ASN A 611 8.66 18.24 -45.28
C ASN A 611 7.93 19.30 -46.14
N SER A 612 6.91 18.90 -46.91
CA SER A 612 6.11 19.82 -47.73
C SER A 612 5.33 20.87 -46.90
N CYS A 613 5.05 20.56 -45.64
CA CYS A 613 4.30 21.40 -44.71
C CYS A 613 5.21 22.14 -43.72
N SER A 614 6.53 21.94 -43.79
CA SER A 614 7.52 22.55 -42.92
C SER A 614 7.89 23.97 -43.39
N ARG A 615 8.25 24.85 -42.46
CA ARG A 615 8.80 26.18 -42.78
C ARG A 615 10.29 26.17 -43.10
N PHE A 616 10.97 25.08 -42.79
CA PHE A 616 12.40 24.90 -43.02
C PHE A 616 12.64 23.58 -43.76
N ASN A 617 13.65 23.58 -44.63
CA ASN A 617 14.00 22.42 -45.44
C ASN A 617 14.58 21.33 -44.54
N LEU A 618 13.93 20.17 -44.51
CA LEU A 618 14.46 18.99 -43.84
C LEU A 618 15.53 18.32 -44.72
N ILE A 619 16.41 17.55 -44.09
CA ILE A 619 17.38 16.68 -44.77
C ILE A 619 16.63 15.71 -45.69
N ASP A 620 17.20 15.32 -46.83
CA ASP A 620 16.56 14.34 -47.69
C ASP A 620 16.34 13.00 -46.97
N TYR A 621 15.21 12.36 -47.24
CA TYR A 621 14.91 11.06 -46.65
C TYR A 621 15.95 10.02 -47.07
N ASN A 622 16.40 9.21 -46.12
CA ASN A 622 17.26 8.07 -46.36
C ASN A 622 16.74 6.87 -45.56
N LYS A 623 16.82 5.66 -46.13
CA LYS A 623 16.52 4.42 -45.42
C LYS A 623 17.46 4.20 -44.23
N ASP A 624 18.70 4.66 -44.34
CA ASP A 624 19.68 4.66 -43.24
C ASP A 624 19.49 5.91 -42.37
N ILE A 625 18.49 5.84 -41.47
CA ILE A 625 18.11 6.92 -40.57
C ILE A 625 19.28 7.29 -39.65
N LYS A 626 19.61 8.58 -39.62
CA LYS A 626 20.63 9.17 -38.73
C LYS A 626 19.98 10.01 -37.64
N LEU A 627 20.69 10.25 -36.53
CA LEU A 627 20.23 11.09 -35.43
C LEU A 627 19.74 12.47 -35.90
N ALA A 628 20.44 13.08 -36.86
CA ALA A 628 20.04 14.35 -37.46
C ALA A 628 18.64 14.32 -38.11
N HIS A 629 18.21 13.17 -38.62
CA HIS A 629 16.87 13.02 -39.20
C HIS A 629 15.76 13.11 -38.15
N VAL A 630 16.04 12.69 -36.91
CA VAL A 630 15.11 12.76 -35.78
C VAL A 630 15.16 14.14 -35.15
N THR A 631 16.34 14.65 -34.83
CA THR A 631 16.48 15.89 -34.05
C THR A 631 15.98 17.12 -34.80
N GLN A 632 16.05 17.14 -36.15
CA GLN A 632 15.46 18.20 -36.97
C GLN A 632 13.92 18.26 -36.87
N LEU A 633 13.26 17.16 -36.50
CA LEU A 633 11.80 17.11 -36.37
C LEU A 633 11.34 17.72 -35.04
N PHE A 634 12.20 17.84 -34.02
CA PHE A 634 11.80 18.43 -32.74
C PHE A 634 11.35 19.88 -32.90
N PRO A 635 12.12 20.80 -33.53
CA PRO A 635 11.64 22.16 -33.79
C PRO A 635 10.28 22.19 -34.52
N LEU A 636 10.03 21.26 -35.45
CA LEU A 636 8.78 21.19 -36.20
C LEU A 636 7.61 20.80 -35.29
N LEU A 637 7.79 19.77 -34.45
CA LEU A 637 6.82 19.38 -33.44
C LEU A 637 6.54 20.53 -32.46
N GLU A 638 7.59 21.18 -31.96
CA GLU A 638 7.44 22.28 -31.01
C GLU A 638 6.73 23.49 -31.62
N GLU A 639 6.97 23.79 -32.90
CA GLU A 639 6.23 24.81 -33.64
C GLU A 639 4.75 24.45 -33.73
N LYS A 640 4.43 23.20 -34.09
CA LYS A 640 3.05 22.72 -34.21
C LYS A 640 2.31 22.74 -32.87
N ILE A 641 2.97 22.36 -31.76
CA ILE A 641 2.38 22.47 -30.42
C ILE A 641 2.05 23.93 -30.08
N ARG A 642 2.93 24.89 -30.43
CA ARG A 642 2.67 26.32 -30.20
C ARG A 642 1.57 26.87 -31.11
N GLU A 643 1.47 26.39 -32.35
CA GLU A 643 0.36 26.71 -33.25
C GLU A 643 -0.97 26.23 -32.67
N LEU A 644 -1.03 24.98 -32.20
CA LEU A 644 -2.18 24.41 -31.51
C LEU A 644 -2.57 25.25 -30.29
N ALA A 645 -1.59 25.61 -29.45
CA ALA A 645 -1.82 26.42 -28.25
C ALA A 645 -2.50 27.76 -28.58
N ARG A 646 -2.01 28.47 -29.60
CA ARG A 646 -2.59 29.75 -30.03
C ARG A 646 -4.03 29.59 -30.52
N LEU A 647 -4.30 28.54 -31.31
CA LEU A 647 -5.65 28.27 -31.83
C LEU A 647 -6.62 27.90 -30.72
N SER A 648 -6.14 27.22 -29.68
CA SER A 648 -6.94 26.81 -28.53
C SER A 648 -6.98 27.86 -27.41
N GLY A 649 -6.44 29.07 -27.61
CA GLY A 649 -6.51 30.17 -26.64
C GLY A 649 -5.44 30.16 -25.53
N TYR A 650 -4.45 29.25 -25.59
CA TYR A 650 -3.36 29.15 -24.62
C TYR A 650 -2.19 30.06 -24.98
N ASN A 651 -1.57 30.68 -23.98
CA ASN A 651 -0.39 31.53 -24.19
C ASN A 651 0.89 30.69 -24.38
N PRO A 652 1.54 30.73 -25.57
CA PRO A 652 2.80 30.01 -25.80
C PRO A 652 4.02 30.74 -25.22
N PHE A 653 3.86 31.94 -24.64
CA PHE A 653 4.95 32.77 -24.13
C PHE A 653 5.03 32.76 -22.60
N LYS A 654 6.24 32.91 -22.08
CA LYS A 654 6.50 33.04 -20.64
C LYS A 654 6.05 34.43 -20.17
N MET A 655 5.36 34.47 -19.04
CA MET A 655 4.83 35.72 -18.45
C MET A 655 5.71 36.29 -17.32
N LYS A 656 6.77 35.59 -16.91
CA LYS A 656 7.69 36.08 -15.87
C LYS A 656 8.46 37.30 -16.39
N LYS A 657 8.57 38.36 -15.57
CA LYS A 657 9.21 39.63 -15.93
C LYS A 657 10.65 39.49 -16.46
N THR A 658 11.40 38.49 -15.98
CA THR A 658 12.79 38.20 -16.39
C THR A 658 12.92 37.42 -17.70
N GLU A 659 11.86 36.75 -18.14
CA GLU A 659 11.85 35.88 -19.33
C GLU A 659 10.67 36.23 -20.26
N PHE A 660 10.20 37.48 -20.19
CA PHE A 660 8.98 37.92 -20.83
C PHE A 660 9.07 37.73 -22.36
N MET A 661 8.02 37.14 -22.95
CA MET A 661 7.91 36.85 -24.39
C MET A 661 8.89 35.79 -24.93
N ASN A 662 9.68 35.15 -24.07
CA ASN A 662 10.35 33.90 -24.46
C ASN A 662 9.32 32.78 -24.61
N TYR A 663 9.55 31.85 -25.54
CA TYR A 663 8.66 30.70 -25.68
C TYR A 663 8.66 29.83 -24.41
N ARG A 664 7.48 29.34 -24.05
CA ARG A 664 7.33 28.28 -23.04
C ARG A 664 7.82 26.97 -23.61
N ASP A 665 8.21 26.10 -22.70
CA ASP A 665 8.55 24.74 -23.02
C ASP A 665 7.31 24.00 -23.56
N PRO A 666 7.40 23.28 -24.70
CA PRO A 666 6.27 22.56 -25.30
C PRO A 666 5.60 21.57 -24.35
N SER A 667 6.36 20.89 -23.50
CA SER A 667 5.79 19.97 -22.51
C SER A 667 4.89 20.70 -21.52
N SER A 668 5.24 21.94 -21.16
CA SER A 668 4.45 22.75 -20.23
C SER A 668 3.17 23.28 -20.86
N ILE A 669 3.16 23.51 -22.17
CA ILE A 669 1.95 23.85 -22.93
C ILE A 669 1.03 22.63 -23.00
N LEU A 670 1.55 21.46 -23.39
CA LEU A 670 0.76 20.23 -23.45
C LEU A 670 0.15 19.87 -22.09
N ARG A 671 0.94 19.94 -21.01
CA ARG A 671 0.45 19.68 -19.65
C ARG A 671 -0.72 20.59 -19.27
N GLU A 672 -0.64 21.87 -19.59
CA GLU A 672 -1.73 22.82 -19.29
C GLU A 672 -3.01 22.46 -20.04
N ILE A 673 -2.91 22.19 -21.35
CA ILE A 673 -4.07 21.79 -22.18
C ILE A 673 -4.67 20.48 -21.66
N ILE A 674 -3.84 19.46 -21.41
CA ILE A 674 -4.28 18.15 -20.92
C ILE A 674 -4.98 18.29 -19.56
N THR A 675 -4.40 19.09 -18.66
CA THR A 675 -4.93 19.30 -17.32
C THR A 675 -6.27 20.01 -17.35
N GLU A 676 -6.43 21.02 -18.21
CA GLU A 676 -7.70 21.73 -18.34
C GLU A 676 -8.79 20.86 -18.98
N VAL A 677 -8.46 20.09 -20.02
CA VAL A 677 -9.44 19.15 -20.61
C VAL A 677 -9.87 18.11 -19.59
N PHE A 678 -8.93 17.55 -18.82
CA PHE A 678 -9.24 16.60 -17.77
C PHE A 678 -10.06 17.24 -16.65
N SER A 679 -9.76 18.47 -16.21
CA SER A 679 -10.54 19.14 -15.16
C SER A 679 -11.98 19.47 -15.58
N LEU A 680 -12.21 19.71 -16.88
CA LEU A 680 -13.53 19.96 -17.44
C LEU A 680 -14.36 18.70 -17.71
N THR A 681 -13.71 17.58 -18.04
CA THR A 681 -14.40 16.34 -18.47
C THR A 681 -14.25 15.16 -17.52
N ASP A 682 -13.38 15.27 -16.52
CA ASP A 682 -12.89 14.19 -15.63
C ASP A 682 -12.46 12.93 -16.41
N SER A 683 -11.97 13.12 -17.64
CA SER A 683 -11.65 12.05 -18.59
C SER A 683 -10.57 12.45 -19.59
N PHE A 684 -9.87 11.44 -20.10
CA PHE A 684 -8.87 11.59 -21.16
C PHE A 684 -9.38 11.18 -22.55
N GLU A 685 -10.61 10.68 -22.66
CA GLU A 685 -11.14 10.05 -23.87
C GLU A 685 -11.08 10.92 -25.13
N ASN A 686 -11.12 12.25 -24.98
CA ASN A 686 -11.13 13.20 -26.10
C ASN A 686 -9.73 13.67 -26.53
N ILE A 687 -8.68 13.33 -25.76
CA ILE A 687 -7.30 13.79 -25.99
C ILE A 687 -6.24 12.68 -25.94
N PRO A 688 -6.50 11.47 -26.49
CA PRO A 688 -5.52 10.38 -26.50
C PRO A 688 -4.25 10.76 -27.26
N ASP A 689 -4.35 11.58 -28.30
CA ASP A 689 -3.24 12.07 -29.10
C ASP A 689 -2.35 13.07 -28.35
N LEU A 690 -2.92 13.97 -27.54
CA LEU A 690 -2.11 14.87 -26.71
C LEU A 690 -1.36 14.09 -25.63
N LEU A 691 -2.01 13.09 -25.03
CA LEU A 691 -1.35 12.17 -24.10
C LEU A 691 -0.25 11.37 -24.79
N PHE A 692 -0.49 10.85 -26.00
CA PHE A 692 0.51 10.14 -26.79
C PHE A 692 1.76 11.01 -26.97
N VAL A 693 1.58 12.25 -27.44
CA VAL A 693 2.69 13.18 -27.68
C VAL A 693 3.40 13.50 -26.38
N TYR A 694 2.66 13.81 -25.31
CA TYR A 694 3.24 14.11 -24.01
C TYR A 694 4.06 12.94 -23.46
N HIS A 695 3.47 11.75 -23.38
CA HIS A 695 4.11 10.58 -22.80
C HIS A 695 5.36 10.18 -23.58
N PHE A 696 5.26 9.99 -24.89
CA PHE A 696 6.39 9.46 -25.65
C PHE A 696 7.47 10.48 -25.96
N MET A 697 7.13 11.77 -26.13
CA MET A 697 8.13 12.79 -26.46
C MET A 697 8.76 13.45 -25.23
N TYR A 698 8.02 13.60 -24.12
CA TYR A 698 8.42 14.50 -23.01
C TYR A 698 8.35 13.91 -21.60
N ASN A 699 7.73 12.75 -21.39
CA ASN A 699 7.55 12.18 -20.05
C ASN A 699 8.63 11.12 -19.74
N SER A 700 9.39 11.31 -18.65
CA SER A 700 10.43 10.38 -18.19
C SER A 700 9.90 9.07 -17.60
N ASN A 701 8.62 8.97 -17.26
CA ASN A 701 7.99 7.68 -16.92
C ASN A 701 7.73 6.80 -18.16
N SER A 702 7.90 7.35 -19.37
CA SER A 702 7.72 6.66 -20.63
C SER A 702 9.01 6.75 -21.49
N LEU A 703 8.90 7.05 -22.79
CA LEU A 703 10.06 7.06 -23.70
C LEU A 703 10.91 8.35 -23.65
N ASN A 704 10.32 9.50 -23.30
CA ASN A 704 11.02 10.79 -23.21
C ASN A 704 11.95 11.13 -24.40
N ILE A 705 11.54 10.76 -25.62
CA ILE A 705 12.41 10.73 -26.82
C ILE A 705 13.17 12.04 -27.02
N ARG A 706 12.49 13.18 -26.87
CA ARG A 706 13.10 14.49 -27.10
C ARG A 706 14.29 14.71 -26.17
N ASN A 707 14.13 14.42 -24.88
CA ASN A 707 15.15 14.68 -23.88
C ASN A 707 16.29 13.66 -23.95
N GLU A 708 15.96 12.37 -24.14
CA GLU A 708 16.97 11.31 -24.28
C GLU A 708 17.84 11.50 -25.52
N CYS A 709 17.27 11.89 -26.67
CA CYS A 709 18.03 12.21 -27.88
C CYS A 709 18.93 13.43 -27.71
N ILE A 710 18.40 14.56 -27.21
CA ILE A 710 19.14 15.83 -27.12
C ILE A 710 20.31 15.73 -26.14
N HIS A 711 20.13 14.98 -25.05
CA HIS A 711 21.19 14.78 -24.06
C HIS A 711 22.12 13.60 -24.39
N GLY A 712 21.96 12.95 -25.54
CA GLY A 712 22.86 11.89 -25.99
C GLY A 712 22.80 10.65 -25.11
N ARG A 713 21.62 10.30 -24.57
CA ARG A 713 21.44 9.15 -23.66
C ARG A 713 20.86 7.93 -24.36
N ASP A 714 19.79 8.09 -25.13
CA ASP A 714 19.10 6.98 -25.82
C ASP A 714 18.63 7.40 -27.22
N PHE A 715 18.15 6.42 -28.00
CA PHE A 715 17.68 6.55 -29.38
C PHE A 715 18.73 7.13 -30.33
N LEU A 716 19.99 6.74 -30.12
CA LEU A 716 21.14 7.26 -30.87
C LEU A 716 21.46 6.43 -32.12
N SER A 717 21.05 5.15 -32.15
CA SER A 717 21.34 4.21 -33.23
C SER A 717 20.30 3.08 -33.35
N ASN A 718 20.41 2.30 -34.43
CA ASN A 718 19.68 1.04 -34.66
C ASN A 718 18.14 1.15 -34.55
N GLY A 719 17.47 0.09 -34.11
CA GLY A 719 16.02 0.02 -33.98
C GLY A 719 15.43 1.09 -33.05
N ARG A 720 16.15 1.49 -31.99
CA ARG A 720 15.72 2.58 -31.09
C ARG A 720 15.66 3.92 -31.83
N LEU A 721 16.66 4.25 -32.64
CA LEU A 721 16.64 5.47 -33.46
C LEU A 721 15.49 5.46 -34.46
N ILE A 722 15.22 4.32 -35.11
CA ILE A 722 14.09 4.17 -36.04
C ILE A 722 12.75 4.35 -35.32
N LEU A 723 12.62 3.79 -34.11
CA LEU A 723 11.43 3.95 -33.27
C LEU A 723 11.20 5.43 -32.92
N ALA A 724 12.23 6.13 -32.44
CA ALA A 724 12.16 7.55 -32.13
C ALA A 724 11.78 8.39 -33.35
N PHE A 725 12.34 8.08 -34.52
CA PHE A 725 11.99 8.74 -35.78
C PHE A 725 10.50 8.59 -36.10
N LYS A 726 9.98 7.37 -36.12
CA LYS A 726 8.57 7.09 -36.44
C LYS A 726 7.61 7.72 -35.43
N ILE A 727 7.90 7.62 -34.13
CA ILE A 727 7.06 8.23 -33.08
C ILE A 727 7.04 9.75 -33.21
N THR A 728 8.17 10.37 -33.54
CA THR A 728 8.23 11.82 -33.77
C THR A 728 7.39 12.22 -34.98
N LEU A 729 7.44 11.46 -36.08
CA LEU A 729 6.59 11.68 -37.26
C LEU A 729 5.09 11.57 -36.92
N PHE A 730 4.70 10.51 -36.20
CA PHE A 730 3.31 10.33 -35.76
C PHE A 730 2.84 11.48 -34.87
N SER A 731 3.70 11.91 -33.94
CA SER A 731 3.41 13.04 -33.04
C SER A 731 3.12 14.32 -33.82
N ILE A 732 3.94 14.65 -34.82
CA ILE A 732 3.73 15.84 -35.67
C ILE A 732 2.46 15.69 -36.48
N LEU A 733 2.23 14.52 -37.09
CA LEU A 733 1.06 14.24 -37.92
C LEU A 733 -0.25 14.39 -37.12
N MET A 734 -0.28 13.91 -35.88
CA MET A 734 -1.45 14.03 -35.00
C MET A 734 -1.73 15.48 -34.62
N ILE A 735 -0.71 16.25 -34.22
CA ILE A 735 -0.90 17.67 -33.89
C ILE A 735 -1.34 18.47 -35.12
N ASP A 736 -0.74 18.23 -36.29
CA ASP A 736 -1.14 18.89 -37.54
C ASP A 736 -2.60 18.56 -37.92
N SER A 737 -3.01 17.30 -37.77
CA SER A 737 -4.38 16.87 -38.02
C SER A 737 -5.37 17.53 -37.05
N ARG A 738 -5.01 17.66 -35.77
CA ARG A 738 -5.85 18.36 -34.77
C ARG A 738 -5.99 19.84 -35.10
N ILE A 739 -4.91 20.50 -35.51
CA ILE A 739 -4.93 21.90 -35.96
C ILE A 739 -5.88 22.07 -37.15
N LYS A 740 -5.84 21.17 -38.14
CA LYS A 740 -6.73 21.22 -39.30
C LYS A 740 -8.19 21.07 -38.90
N LEU A 741 -8.51 20.10 -38.04
CA LEU A 741 -9.87 19.93 -37.53
C LEU A 741 -10.40 21.17 -36.80
N ILE A 742 -9.58 21.79 -35.95
CA ILE A 742 -9.98 23.02 -35.24
C ILE A 742 -10.25 24.14 -36.25
N LYS A 743 -9.39 24.31 -37.26
CA LYS A 743 -9.56 25.32 -38.31
C LYS A 743 -10.79 25.07 -39.18
N GLU A 744 -11.11 23.81 -39.47
CA GLU A 744 -12.31 23.42 -40.23
C GLU A 744 -13.59 23.69 -39.44
N ASN A 745 -13.60 23.40 -38.13
CA ASN A 745 -14.75 23.67 -37.26
C ASN A 745 -14.92 25.15 -36.87
N SER A 746 -13.87 25.97 -37.07
CA SER A 746 -13.90 27.42 -36.80
C SER A 746 -14.33 28.25 -38.02
N LYS A 747 -14.59 27.60 -39.16
CA LYS A 747 -15.21 28.20 -40.35
C LYS A 747 -16.71 27.95 -40.30
#